data_AF-A0A0X3NWB4-F1
#
_entry.id   AF-A0A0X3NWB4-F1
#
_cell.length_a   1.000
_cell.length_b   1.000
_cell.length_c   1.000
_cell.angle_alpha   90.00
_cell.angle_beta   90.00
_cell.angle_gamma   90.00
#
_symmetry.space_group_name_H-M   'P 1'
#
loop_
_entity.id
_entity.type
_entity.pdbx_description
1 polymer ?
#
loop_
_entity_poly.entity_id
_entity_poly.type
_entity_poly.pdbx_seq_one_letter_code
_entity_poly.pdbx_strand_id
1 'polypeptide(L)'
;MFSDVKPEVRSFIEKQKHEREQRRSERQRERAAVTIQKNWRGYACRRRVHQECCLYVTQFLDSAKSSDDKQFNLQPATILPQIILRLKYNFDANEDRMNFESFCRYLIHSLNSEDKELSYISLVLRRDFLIRWISNTRWILSTVVKYFKIINPSSASDSNFMNILLSLTLILTNSAQWKVITEEKLKTGMTKLTKSLVVHLVSSDLFPALQIMLKKGLALHIPVLTQISLTGIFSLAMRPLLVTDFAPQNLSPFILHILSVPGFVLHINSLTPEAYDVFVRERLCSHVIMYLSESPQNQRLILDGLEGSYALCLIANLIHLSLLEVEVLVEHCEEFCIVVSKLLDRLGGYVGRKKSNLTSWHPILGWFAQPLDNYLQAAVPHVTNQLRLLWHGRMVRLLFADLYEQEDLDGTQNPVATASPISGQSRPAAAAAAKPVSASKVSQKRPARIRPGEQTVTERRSVEGLLPPNPPSFVSRRTAASRFTERLTLRHFLRQLAAAGHSSSLSGGKFKYRNNEGSSLPIYPHQQCRNGLGPEDLPQSIKAVCMLYCFTIGSLKEIRNDILAGLTLGDLLPRMWRLISHAGCVRDWAAVLASPQAGWQLEPHASHLLHLFTAAASNLLIILDDVEVFEKQKAFELEELMAISDFFNHLIYETVLLMPDPSTLLLVDISQKQAASSPSRPNASDSAINGSQSSLTGPTVFAICLRLLGVLYDRDGRRRFTPEGFWLIKELKPSAFLADLRKEKVHATFLLKHVPHIIPRKERVILFRELVRANKASLGILSQTNCMLDSAAVGAVIMIHRNRIVEDGYQQLANLSTTQLRMKIRVQFINAMGLDEVGIDLDGVFKEFLEESLRRVFDPSLNLFRVTTDQRLYPSPTSHIQDGHLQLFEFVGKLLAKAVYEVDSCTKKL
;
A
#
# COMPACT_ATOMS: atom_id res chain seq x y z
N MET A 1 -53.20 45.59 -52.08
CA MET A 1 -52.91 45.75 -53.53
C MET A 1 -51.79 44.83 -53.98
N PHE A 2 -51.81 43.55 -53.57
CA PHE A 2 -51.22 42.45 -54.32
C PHE A 2 -52.29 41.37 -54.34
N SER A 3 -52.89 41.20 -55.51
CA SER A 3 -53.91 40.22 -55.84
C SER A 3 -53.42 38.81 -55.56
N ASP A 4 -54.30 37.98 -54.97
CA ASP A 4 -54.13 36.53 -54.92
C ASP A 4 -53.75 36.00 -56.30
N VAL A 5 -52.55 35.43 -56.37
CA VAL A 5 -52.01 34.83 -57.59
C VAL A 5 -52.96 33.70 -57.99
N LYS A 6 -53.53 33.77 -59.19
CA LYS A 6 -54.42 32.75 -59.75
C LYS A 6 -53.81 31.34 -59.54
N PRO A 7 -54.58 30.32 -59.12
CA PRO A 7 -54.06 28.99 -58.78
C PRO A 7 -53.28 28.33 -59.92
N GLU A 8 -53.63 28.63 -61.18
CA GLU A 8 -52.92 28.19 -62.39
C GLU A 8 -51.49 28.77 -62.52
N VAL A 9 -51.28 30.01 -62.06
CA VAL A 9 -49.95 30.64 -62.08
C VAL A 9 -49.08 30.08 -60.95
N ARG A 10 -49.70 29.77 -59.80
CA ARG A 10 -48.99 29.14 -58.66
C ARG A 10 -48.56 27.71 -58.99
N SER A 11 -49.43 26.91 -59.62
CA SER A 11 -49.10 25.55 -60.08
C SER A 11 -48.06 25.56 -61.20
N PHE A 12 -48.09 26.55 -62.10
CA PHE A 12 -47.06 26.74 -63.11
C PHE A 12 -45.69 27.09 -62.50
N ILE A 13 -45.65 28.00 -61.51
CA ILE A 13 -44.42 28.36 -60.80
C ILE A 13 -43.87 27.17 -60.00
N GLU A 14 -44.73 26.40 -59.33
CA GLU A 14 -44.33 25.19 -58.60
C GLU A 14 -43.81 24.09 -59.54
N LYS A 15 -44.46 23.88 -60.70
CA LYS A 15 -43.97 22.96 -61.74
C LYS A 15 -42.61 23.40 -62.28
N GLN A 16 -42.44 24.68 -62.58
CA GLN A 16 -41.15 25.23 -63.01
C GLN A 16 -40.08 25.15 -61.92
N LYS A 17 -40.43 25.34 -60.65
CA LYS A 17 -39.53 25.16 -59.51
C LYS A 17 -39.12 23.68 -59.36
N HIS A 18 -40.06 22.75 -59.47
CA HIS A 18 -39.80 21.32 -59.43
C HIS A 18 -38.92 20.86 -60.59
N GLU A 19 -39.18 21.31 -61.82
CA GLU A 19 -38.33 21.05 -62.99
C GLU A 19 -36.93 21.65 -62.84
N ARG A 20 -36.79 22.81 -62.18
CA ARG A 20 -35.47 23.41 -61.88
C ARG A 20 -34.73 22.63 -60.79
N GLU A 21 -35.43 22.19 -59.75
CA GLU A 21 -34.87 21.34 -58.69
C GLU A 21 -34.45 19.97 -59.24
N GLN A 22 -35.25 19.36 -60.12
CA GLN A 22 -34.91 18.11 -60.79
C GLN A 22 -33.66 18.26 -61.67
N ARG A 23 -33.58 19.32 -62.50
CA ARG A 23 -32.37 19.64 -63.27
C ARG A 23 -31.15 19.93 -62.39
N ARG A 24 -31.35 20.57 -61.23
CA ARG A 24 -30.28 20.81 -60.25
C ARG A 24 -29.80 19.49 -59.63
N SER A 25 -30.72 18.59 -59.29
CA SER A 25 -30.45 17.25 -58.75
C SER A 25 -29.72 16.37 -59.75
N GLU A 26 -30.14 16.37 -61.03
CA GLU A 26 -29.45 15.66 -62.11
C GLU A 26 -28.03 16.17 -62.33
N ARG A 27 -27.83 17.50 -62.38
CA ARG A 27 -26.48 18.10 -62.45
C ARG A 27 -25.63 17.76 -61.24
N GLN A 28 -26.22 17.65 -60.04
CA GLN A 28 -25.50 17.21 -58.84
C GLN A 28 -25.10 15.73 -58.94
N ARG A 29 -26.00 14.85 -59.40
CA ARG A 29 -25.69 13.43 -59.64
C ARG A 29 -24.58 13.25 -60.67
N GLU A 30 -24.63 14.00 -61.76
CA GLU A 30 -23.61 13.96 -62.81
C GLU A 30 -22.24 14.45 -62.29
N ARG A 31 -22.21 15.57 -61.56
CA ARG A 31 -20.98 16.06 -60.90
C ARG A 31 -20.43 15.05 -59.88
N ALA A 32 -21.29 14.41 -59.11
CA ALA A 32 -20.90 13.36 -58.17
C ALA A 32 -20.31 12.15 -58.92
N ALA A 33 -20.96 11.69 -60.00
CA ALA A 33 -20.49 10.59 -60.83
C ALA A 33 -19.10 10.87 -61.44
N VAL A 34 -18.89 12.06 -62.01
CA VAL A 34 -17.57 12.47 -62.55
C VAL A 34 -16.50 12.48 -61.45
N THR A 35 -16.85 12.98 -60.26
CA THR A 35 -15.94 13.00 -59.11
C THR A 35 -15.57 11.59 -58.64
N ILE A 36 -16.55 10.70 -58.54
CA ILE A 36 -16.34 9.28 -58.18
C ILE A 36 -15.46 8.59 -59.23
N GLN A 37 -15.76 8.75 -60.52
CA GLN A 37 -14.98 8.16 -61.61
C GLN A 37 -13.54 8.66 -61.63
N LYS A 38 -13.32 9.97 -61.44
CA LYS A 38 -11.97 10.56 -61.33
C LYS A 38 -11.19 9.95 -60.18
N ASN A 39 -11.81 9.87 -58.99
CA ASN A 39 -11.18 9.31 -57.80
C ASN A 39 -10.88 7.81 -57.98
N TRP A 40 -11.81 7.05 -58.57
CA TRP A 40 -11.63 5.62 -58.86
C TRP A 40 -10.50 5.37 -59.86
N ARG A 41 -10.45 6.10 -60.99
CA ARG A 41 -9.36 5.98 -61.98
C ARG A 41 -8.00 6.30 -61.35
N GLY A 42 -7.93 7.33 -60.51
CA GLY A 42 -6.72 7.67 -59.76
C GLY A 42 -6.30 6.57 -58.77
N TYR A 43 -7.27 6.01 -58.02
CA TYR A 43 -7.04 4.89 -57.11
C TYR A 43 -6.56 3.64 -57.85
N ALA A 44 -7.24 3.26 -58.93
CA ALA A 44 -6.89 2.09 -59.75
C ALA A 44 -5.51 2.20 -60.38
N CYS A 45 -5.14 3.39 -60.89
CA CYS A 45 -3.80 3.65 -61.42
C CYS A 45 -2.72 3.52 -60.32
N ARG A 46 -2.92 4.16 -59.16
CA ARG A 46 -1.97 4.04 -58.04
C ARG A 46 -1.83 2.60 -57.57
N ARG A 47 -2.94 1.85 -57.50
CA ARG A 47 -2.95 0.43 -57.11
C ARG A 47 -2.20 -0.44 -58.12
N ARG A 48 -2.36 -0.19 -59.43
CA ARG A 48 -1.60 -0.88 -60.48
C ARG A 48 -0.09 -0.63 -60.34
N VAL A 49 0.32 0.64 -60.23
CA VAL A 49 1.74 1.00 -60.09
C VAL A 49 2.33 0.41 -58.80
N HIS A 50 1.56 0.38 -57.71
CA HIS A 50 1.97 -0.25 -56.46
C HIS A 50 2.20 -1.76 -56.65
N GLN A 51 1.28 -2.48 -57.30
CA GLN A 51 1.45 -3.89 -57.64
C GLN A 51 2.67 -4.14 -58.53
N GLU A 52 2.92 -3.29 -59.54
CA GLU A 52 4.12 -3.37 -60.38
C GLU A 52 5.41 -3.18 -59.56
N CYS A 53 5.41 -2.22 -58.63
CA CYS A 53 6.53 -2.01 -57.72
C CYS A 53 6.75 -3.22 -56.79
N CYS A 54 5.68 -3.78 -56.22
CA CYS A 54 5.75 -4.94 -55.35
C CYS A 54 6.27 -6.18 -56.10
N LEU A 55 5.77 -6.45 -57.31
CA LEU A 55 6.25 -7.53 -58.18
C LEU A 55 7.74 -7.38 -58.50
N TYR A 56 8.19 -6.17 -58.82
CA TYR A 56 9.60 -5.90 -59.08
C TYR A 56 10.48 -6.21 -57.86
N VAL A 57 10.03 -5.84 -56.66
CA VAL A 57 10.74 -6.15 -55.40
C VAL A 57 10.74 -7.66 -55.14
N THR A 58 9.61 -8.34 -55.33
CA THR A 58 9.50 -9.80 -55.16
C THR A 58 10.44 -10.53 -56.12
N GLN A 59 10.45 -10.16 -57.41
CA GLN A 59 11.36 -10.74 -58.41
C GLN A 59 12.83 -10.56 -58.03
N PHE A 60 13.22 -9.36 -57.58
CA PHE A 60 14.57 -9.11 -57.09
C PHE A 60 14.92 -10.04 -55.90
N LEU A 61 14.05 -10.11 -54.89
CA LEU A 61 14.28 -10.92 -53.69
C LEU A 61 14.32 -12.42 -54.01
N ASP A 62 13.46 -12.90 -54.90
CA ASP A 62 13.43 -14.32 -55.30
C ASP A 62 14.67 -14.68 -56.13
N SER A 63 15.13 -13.79 -57.01
CA SER A 63 16.39 -13.98 -57.75
C SER A 63 17.64 -14.02 -56.85
N ALA A 64 17.54 -13.41 -55.67
CA ALA A 64 18.63 -13.34 -54.70
C ALA A 64 18.64 -14.52 -53.73
N LYS A 65 17.58 -15.34 -53.64
CA LYS A 65 17.56 -16.53 -52.78
C LYS A 65 18.48 -17.60 -53.36
N SER A 66 19.35 -18.17 -52.52
CA SER A 66 20.18 -19.31 -52.90
C SER A 66 19.37 -20.62 -52.86
N SER A 67 19.95 -21.72 -53.35
CA SER A 67 19.33 -23.06 -53.28
C SER A 67 19.05 -23.54 -51.85
N ASP A 68 19.69 -22.91 -50.85
CA ASP A 68 19.36 -23.05 -49.44
C ASP A 68 18.61 -21.76 -49.02
N ASP A 69 17.32 -21.88 -48.67
CA ASP A 69 16.39 -20.76 -48.38
C ASP A 69 16.86 -19.80 -47.25
N LYS A 70 18.00 -20.10 -46.62
CA LYS A 70 18.62 -19.34 -45.52
C LYS A 70 19.78 -18.43 -45.96
N GLN A 71 20.25 -18.50 -47.20
CA GLN A 71 21.33 -17.63 -47.72
C GLN A 71 20.87 -16.83 -48.94
N PHE A 72 21.30 -15.57 -48.99
CA PHE A 72 21.07 -14.67 -50.12
C PHE A 72 22.37 -14.44 -50.90
N ASN A 73 22.29 -14.56 -52.21
CA ASN A 73 23.33 -14.12 -53.14
C ASN A 73 23.25 -12.59 -53.24
N LEU A 74 24.13 -11.92 -52.49
CA LEU A 74 24.14 -10.46 -52.39
C LEU A 74 24.52 -9.82 -53.73
N GLN A 75 23.72 -8.84 -54.13
CA GLN A 75 23.99 -7.94 -55.25
C GLN A 75 24.70 -6.66 -54.76
N PRO A 76 25.33 -5.88 -55.65
CA PRO A 76 25.97 -4.61 -55.28
C PRO A 76 25.01 -3.68 -54.52
N ALA A 77 25.48 -3.12 -53.40
CA ALA A 77 24.67 -2.32 -52.49
C ALA A 77 24.03 -1.10 -53.16
N THR A 78 24.61 -0.60 -54.26
CA THR A 78 24.12 0.55 -55.04
C THR A 78 22.71 0.36 -55.62
N ILE A 79 22.23 -0.89 -55.75
CA ILE A 79 20.89 -1.22 -56.23
C ILE A 79 19.84 -1.01 -55.12
N LEU A 80 20.21 -1.18 -53.84
CA LEU A 80 19.28 -1.14 -52.71
C LEU A 80 18.52 0.19 -52.56
N PRO A 81 19.13 1.38 -52.78
CA PRO A 81 18.39 2.63 -52.79
C PRO A 81 17.26 2.70 -53.82
N GLN A 82 17.32 1.94 -54.91
CA GLN A 82 16.26 1.86 -55.91
C GLN A 82 15.14 0.90 -55.47
N ILE A 83 15.51 -0.25 -54.90
CA ILE A 83 14.57 -1.20 -54.31
C ILE A 83 13.75 -0.54 -53.19
N ILE A 84 14.41 0.22 -52.31
CA ILE A 84 13.75 0.95 -51.22
C ILE A 84 12.76 1.99 -51.75
N LEU A 85 13.08 2.70 -52.84
CA LEU A 85 12.14 3.66 -53.45
C LEU A 85 10.88 2.96 -53.99
N ARG A 86 11.03 1.78 -54.60
CA ARG A 86 9.90 0.99 -55.11
C ARG A 86 9.04 0.46 -53.97
N LEU A 87 9.67 -0.07 -52.92
CA LEU A 87 8.98 -0.55 -51.72
C LEU A 87 8.26 0.59 -50.97
N LYS A 88 8.82 1.80 -50.99
CA LYS A 88 8.22 2.99 -50.37
C LYS A 88 6.96 3.51 -51.08
N TYR A 89 6.74 3.15 -52.35
CA TYR A 89 5.63 3.69 -53.13
C TYR A 89 4.28 3.11 -52.67
N ASN A 90 3.44 3.96 -52.08
CA ASN A 90 2.11 3.61 -51.57
C ASN A 90 2.14 2.42 -50.58
N PHE A 91 3.18 2.35 -49.75
CA PHE A 91 3.40 1.26 -48.79
C PHE A 91 2.24 1.11 -47.80
N ASP A 92 1.70 -0.10 -47.70
CA ASP A 92 0.70 -0.51 -46.71
C ASP A 92 1.26 -1.62 -45.81
N ALA A 93 1.19 -1.44 -44.50
CA ALA A 93 1.82 -2.36 -43.55
C ALA A 93 1.22 -3.78 -43.59
N ASN A 94 -0.06 -3.92 -43.96
CA ASN A 94 -0.74 -5.21 -44.01
C ASN A 94 -0.52 -5.89 -45.37
N GLU A 95 -0.68 -5.16 -46.48
CA GLU A 95 -0.52 -5.72 -47.83
C GLU A 95 0.95 -6.06 -48.14
N ASP A 96 1.91 -5.22 -47.71
CA ASP A 96 3.34 -5.36 -48.08
C ASP A 96 4.17 -6.17 -47.08
N ARG A 97 3.54 -6.75 -46.04
CA ARG A 97 4.24 -7.42 -44.94
C ARG A 97 5.28 -8.44 -45.42
N MET A 98 4.90 -9.35 -46.32
CA MET A 98 5.79 -10.42 -46.78
C MET A 98 7.00 -9.90 -47.56
N ASN A 99 6.78 -8.88 -48.39
CA ASN A 99 7.84 -8.23 -49.15
C ASN A 99 8.79 -7.47 -48.23
N PHE A 100 8.26 -6.72 -47.25
CA PHE A 100 9.07 -6.00 -46.29
C PHE A 100 9.87 -6.94 -45.40
N GLU A 101 9.28 -8.03 -44.93
CA GLU A 101 9.94 -9.05 -44.11
C GLU A 101 11.09 -9.72 -44.87
N SER A 102 10.86 -10.14 -46.11
CA SER A 102 11.89 -10.73 -46.97
C SER A 102 13.01 -9.73 -47.29
N PHE A 103 12.65 -8.47 -47.54
CA PHE A 103 13.61 -7.38 -47.72
C PHE A 103 14.45 -7.15 -46.46
N CYS A 104 13.85 -7.17 -45.26
CA CYS A 104 14.58 -7.03 -44.00
C CYS A 104 15.60 -8.16 -43.79
N ARG A 105 15.24 -9.41 -44.13
CA ARG A 105 16.19 -10.53 -44.09
C ARG A 105 17.38 -10.29 -45.03
N TYR A 106 17.10 -9.99 -46.31
CA TYR A 106 18.14 -9.67 -47.28
C TYR A 106 19.05 -8.53 -46.78
N LEU A 107 18.44 -7.48 -46.21
CA LEU A 107 19.16 -6.33 -45.70
C LEU A 107 20.08 -6.70 -44.53
N ILE A 108 19.65 -7.54 -43.59
CA ILE A 108 20.49 -8.04 -42.49
C ILE A 108 21.72 -8.80 -43.03
N HIS A 109 21.54 -9.65 -44.06
CA HIS A 109 22.68 -10.33 -44.71
C HIS A 109 23.65 -9.33 -45.36
N SER A 110 23.13 -8.31 -46.04
CA SER A 110 23.97 -7.23 -46.61
C SER A 110 24.69 -6.43 -45.51
N LEU A 111 24.01 -6.07 -44.42
CA LEU A 111 24.60 -5.31 -43.31
C LEU A 111 25.75 -6.07 -42.62
N ASN A 112 25.66 -7.40 -42.54
CA ASN A 112 26.67 -8.26 -41.93
C ASN A 112 27.80 -8.69 -42.88
N SER A 113 27.72 -8.33 -44.17
CA SER A 113 28.79 -8.60 -45.13
C SER A 113 30.03 -7.76 -44.82
N GLU A 114 31.21 -8.36 -44.95
CA GLU A 114 32.51 -7.69 -44.79
C GLU A 114 32.97 -7.00 -46.08
N ASP A 115 32.33 -7.32 -47.21
CA ASP A 115 32.63 -6.74 -48.51
C ASP A 115 32.06 -5.32 -48.66
N LYS A 116 32.93 -4.37 -49.00
CA LYS A 116 32.60 -2.95 -49.23
C LYS A 116 31.65 -2.76 -50.43
N GLU A 117 31.60 -3.66 -51.40
CA GLU A 117 30.69 -3.52 -52.54
C GLU A 117 29.28 -4.03 -52.25
N LEU A 118 29.16 -5.05 -51.38
CA LEU A 118 27.92 -5.75 -51.09
C LEU A 118 27.20 -5.20 -49.85
N SER A 119 27.93 -4.56 -48.94
CA SER A 119 27.35 -4.07 -47.68
C SER A 119 26.57 -2.77 -47.84
N TYR A 120 25.31 -2.75 -47.39
CA TYR A 120 24.48 -1.54 -47.36
C TYR A 120 25.11 -0.40 -46.53
N ILE A 121 25.97 -0.72 -45.56
CA ILE A 121 26.64 0.25 -44.69
C ILE A 121 27.71 1.03 -45.46
N SER A 122 28.36 0.42 -46.46
CA SER A 122 29.42 1.05 -47.23
C SER A 122 28.92 2.26 -48.04
N LEU A 123 27.61 2.32 -48.32
CA LEU A 123 26.98 3.46 -49.00
C LEU A 123 27.08 4.75 -48.18
N VAL A 124 27.20 4.67 -46.85
CA VAL A 124 27.43 5.83 -45.97
C VAL A 124 28.78 6.49 -46.27
N LEU A 125 29.77 5.71 -46.71
CA LEU A 125 31.11 6.20 -47.02
C LEU A 125 31.17 6.91 -48.38
N ARG A 126 30.14 6.76 -49.22
CA ARG A 126 30.07 7.37 -50.56
C ARG A 126 29.28 8.67 -50.51
N ARG A 127 29.90 9.79 -50.86
CA ARG A 127 29.27 11.14 -50.81
C ARG A 127 27.95 11.20 -51.60
N ASP A 128 27.88 10.56 -52.76
CA ASP A 128 26.71 10.59 -53.64
C ASP A 128 25.49 9.86 -53.06
N PHE A 129 25.72 8.91 -52.14
CA PHE A 129 24.68 8.06 -51.56
C PHE A 129 24.34 8.41 -50.12
N LEU A 130 25.19 9.16 -49.40
CA LEU A 130 25.02 9.44 -47.97
C LEU A 130 23.63 10.03 -47.61
N ILE A 131 23.20 11.09 -48.30
CA ILE A 131 21.91 11.75 -48.00
C ILE A 131 20.74 10.79 -48.27
N ARG A 132 20.82 10.06 -49.39
CA ARG A 132 19.80 9.08 -49.77
C ARG A 132 19.76 7.90 -48.81
N TRP A 133 20.92 7.45 -48.33
CA TRP A 133 21.05 6.40 -47.32
C TRP A 133 20.41 6.81 -46.00
N ILE A 134 20.65 8.03 -45.52
CA ILE A 134 20.04 8.54 -44.28
C ILE A 134 18.51 8.58 -44.43
N SER A 135 18.01 9.13 -45.54
CA SER A 135 16.56 9.20 -45.81
C SER A 135 15.91 7.81 -45.88
N ASN A 136 16.56 6.87 -46.57
CA ASN A 136 16.08 5.50 -46.71
C ASN A 136 16.12 4.74 -45.37
N THR A 137 17.20 4.86 -44.61
CA THR A 137 17.35 4.23 -43.29
C THR A 137 16.33 4.77 -42.31
N ARG A 138 16.09 6.09 -42.29
CA ARG A 138 15.03 6.70 -41.48
C ARG A 138 13.64 6.18 -41.85
N TRP A 139 13.34 6.02 -43.14
CA TRP A 139 12.08 5.43 -43.59
C TRP A 139 11.94 3.97 -43.14
N ILE A 140 12.99 3.15 -43.29
CA ILE A 140 13.01 1.76 -42.80
C ILE A 140 12.71 1.73 -41.30
N LEU A 141 13.46 2.51 -40.50
CA LEU A 141 13.29 2.55 -39.04
C LEU A 141 11.89 3.02 -38.63
N SER A 142 11.32 4.04 -39.27
CA SER A 142 9.94 4.46 -39.00
C SER A 142 8.91 3.39 -39.38
N THR A 143 9.14 2.63 -40.46
CA THR A 143 8.30 1.48 -40.82
C THR A 143 8.43 0.33 -39.82
N VAL A 144 9.64 0.05 -39.31
CA VAL A 144 9.84 -0.92 -38.24
C VAL A 144 9.03 -0.55 -36.99
N VAL A 145 9.05 0.73 -36.57
CA VAL A 145 8.27 1.19 -35.42
C VAL A 145 6.76 1.05 -35.65
N LYS A 146 6.26 1.25 -36.88
CA LYS A 146 4.86 0.97 -37.23
C LYS A 146 4.51 -0.52 -37.04
N TYR A 147 5.39 -1.43 -37.45
CA TYR A 147 5.18 -2.86 -37.25
C TYR A 147 5.19 -3.26 -35.77
N PHE A 148 6.07 -2.67 -34.95
CA PHE A 148 6.05 -2.90 -33.50
C PHE A 148 4.71 -2.57 -32.85
N LYS A 149 3.95 -1.60 -33.37
CA LYS A 149 2.58 -1.29 -32.88
C LYS A 149 1.56 -2.39 -33.23
N ILE A 150 1.75 -3.12 -34.34
CA ILE A 150 0.76 -4.06 -34.90
C ILE A 150 1.03 -5.50 -34.46
N ILE A 151 2.30 -5.91 -34.40
CA ILE A 151 2.75 -7.27 -34.09
C ILE A 151 2.09 -7.86 -32.84
N ASN A 152 1.75 -9.14 -32.91
CA ASN A 152 1.26 -9.94 -31.79
C ASN A 152 2.28 -11.04 -31.41
N PRO A 153 3.02 -10.90 -30.30
CA PRO A 153 4.02 -11.88 -29.87
C PRO A 153 3.51 -13.33 -29.71
N SER A 154 2.20 -13.54 -29.51
CA SER A 154 1.59 -14.86 -29.37
C SER A 154 1.50 -15.66 -30.67
N SER A 155 1.63 -15.01 -31.83
CA SER A 155 1.71 -15.70 -33.12
C SER A 155 3.16 -16.03 -33.44
N ALA A 156 3.45 -17.30 -33.79
CA ALA A 156 4.80 -17.73 -34.15
C ALA A 156 5.37 -16.96 -35.36
N SER A 157 4.53 -16.65 -36.36
CA SER A 157 4.92 -15.84 -37.52
C SER A 157 5.31 -14.42 -37.12
N ASP A 158 4.49 -13.78 -36.27
CA ASP A 158 4.74 -12.43 -35.76
C ASP A 158 5.96 -12.37 -34.85
N SER A 159 6.19 -13.40 -34.03
CA SER A 159 7.36 -13.50 -33.14
C SER A 159 8.67 -13.62 -33.94
N ASN A 160 8.69 -14.44 -34.99
CA ASN A 160 9.83 -14.53 -35.91
C ASN A 160 10.08 -13.19 -36.62
N PHE A 161 9.03 -12.55 -37.12
CA PHE A 161 9.13 -11.26 -37.77
C PHE A 161 9.63 -10.16 -36.81
N MET A 162 9.12 -10.12 -35.58
CA MET A 162 9.58 -9.23 -34.51
C MET A 162 11.08 -9.36 -34.26
N ASN A 163 11.61 -10.59 -34.16
CA ASN A 163 13.04 -10.82 -33.95
C ASN A 163 13.89 -10.34 -35.14
N ILE A 164 13.40 -10.49 -36.37
CA ILE A 164 14.05 -9.92 -37.57
C ILE A 164 14.12 -8.40 -37.47
N LEU A 165 13.00 -7.75 -37.13
CA LEU A 165 12.92 -6.30 -36.98
C LEU A 165 13.81 -5.75 -35.85
N LEU A 166 13.83 -6.43 -34.70
CA LEU A 166 14.71 -6.09 -33.58
C LEU A 166 16.18 -6.20 -33.98
N SER A 167 16.58 -7.31 -34.61
CA SER A 167 17.95 -7.52 -35.10
C SER A 167 18.37 -6.44 -36.09
N LEU A 168 17.53 -6.16 -37.10
CA LEU A 168 17.79 -5.10 -38.08
C LEU A 168 17.99 -3.74 -37.41
N THR A 169 17.11 -3.38 -36.48
CA THR A 169 17.15 -2.08 -35.78
C THR A 169 18.40 -1.97 -34.91
N LEU A 170 18.77 -3.03 -34.20
CA LEU A 170 19.95 -3.04 -33.33
C LEU A 170 21.25 -2.91 -34.14
N ILE A 171 21.35 -3.56 -35.31
CA ILE A 171 22.49 -3.42 -36.23
C ILE A 171 22.57 -2.00 -36.80
N LEU A 172 21.48 -1.46 -37.34
CA LEU A 172 21.45 -0.13 -37.94
C LEU A 172 21.75 1.00 -36.95
N THR A 173 21.52 0.78 -35.65
CA THR A 173 21.73 1.80 -34.61
C THR A 173 22.98 1.56 -33.75
N ASN A 174 23.82 0.59 -34.10
CA ASN A 174 25.10 0.32 -33.41
C ASN A 174 26.26 0.30 -34.40
N SER A 175 27.08 1.36 -34.41
CA SER A 175 28.26 1.43 -35.27
C SER A 175 29.31 0.35 -34.97
N ALA A 176 29.31 -0.23 -33.76
CA ALA A 176 30.25 -1.30 -33.41
C ALA A 176 29.92 -2.64 -34.09
N GLN A 177 28.68 -2.82 -34.57
CA GLN A 177 28.27 -4.02 -35.31
C GLN A 177 28.58 -3.91 -36.80
N TRP A 178 29.08 -2.77 -37.26
CA TRP A 178 29.33 -2.48 -38.68
C TRP A 178 30.71 -3.00 -39.10
N LYS A 179 30.78 -4.29 -39.46
CA LYS A 179 32.04 -4.97 -39.78
C LYS A 179 32.88 -4.30 -40.88
N VAL A 180 32.24 -3.62 -41.83
CA VAL A 180 32.90 -2.94 -42.96
C VAL A 180 33.69 -1.71 -42.53
N ILE A 181 33.35 -1.11 -41.39
CA ILE A 181 34.01 0.11 -40.90
C ILE A 181 35.08 -0.28 -39.88
N THR A 182 36.29 -0.53 -40.38
CA THR A 182 37.47 -0.87 -39.57
C THR A 182 38.32 0.34 -39.20
N GLU A 183 38.14 1.48 -39.88
CA GLU A 183 38.96 2.68 -39.68
C GLU A 183 38.55 3.46 -38.42
N GLU A 184 39.46 3.55 -37.44
CA GLU A 184 39.22 4.28 -36.19
C GLU A 184 38.87 5.76 -36.39
N LYS A 185 39.43 6.40 -37.42
CA LYS A 185 39.17 7.82 -37.76
C LYS A 185 37.70 8.08 -38.09
N LEU A 186 36.98 7.09 -38.61
CA LEU A 186 35.57 7.20 -38.98
C LEU A 186 34.63 6.90 -37.82
N LYS A 187 35.11 6.22 -36.77
CA LYS A 187 34.30 5.75 -35.64
C LYS A 187 33.46 6.87 -35.00
N THR A 188 34.08 8.01 -34.71
CA THR A 188 33.39 9.18 -34.12
C THR A 188 32.27 9.73 -34.99
N GLY A 189 32.47 9.78 -36.32
CA GLY A 189 31.45 10.21 -37.28
C GLY A 189 30.28 9.23 -37.34
N MET A 190 30.57 7.92 -37.35
CA MET A 190 29.56 6.87 -37.39
C MET A 190 28.76 6.77 -36.08
N THR A 191 29.39 7.02 -34.93
CA THR A 191 28.69 7.14 -33.64
C THR A 191 27.76 8.34 -33.62
N LYS A 192 28.16 9.50 -34.18
CA LYS A 192 27.26 10.66 -34.33
C LYS A 192 26.07 10.34 -35.26
N LEU A 193 26.32 9.61 -36.35
CA LEU A 193 25.28 9.20 -37.30
C LEU A 193 24.26 8.26 -36.65
N THR A 194 24.72 7.21 -35.96
CA THR A 194 23.85 6.27 -35.24
C THR A 194 23.09 6.96 -34.12
N LYS A 195 23.70 7.91 -33.40
CA LYS A 195 22.98 8.80 -32.45
C LYS A 195 21.83 9.55 -33.13
N SER A 196 22.03 10.09 -34.34
CA SER A 196 20.94 10.73 -35.11
C SER A 196 19.82 9.75 -35.48
N LEU A 197 20.16 8.51 -35.82
CA LEU A 197 19.16 7.47 -36.10
C LEU A 197 18.37 7.05 -34.85
N VAL A 198 19.03 6.97 -33.69
CA VAL A 198 18.37 6.69 -32.40
C VAL A 198 17.40 7.81 -32.02
N VAL A 199 17.80 9.08 -32.19
CA VAL A 199 16.89 10.22 -31.98
C VAL A 199 15.69 10.16 -32.92
N HIS A 200 15.89 9.79 -34.20
CA HIS A 200 14.81 9.62 -35.18
C HIS A 200 13.84 8.49 -34.80
N LEU A 201 14.32 7.41 -34.18
CA LEU A 201 13.46 6.34 -33.65
C LEU A 201 12.56 6.85 -32.54
N VAL A 202 13.11 7.60 -31.58
CA VAL A 202 12.33 8.18 -30.48
C VAL A 202 11.26 9.13 -31.03
N SER A 203 11.62 10.01 -31.99
CA SER A 203 10.64 10.89 -32.66
C SER A 203 9.61 10.14 -33.52
N SER A 204 9.82 8.85 -33.80
CA SER A 204 8.88 8.00 -34.54
C SER A 204 7.96 7.17 -33.61
N ASP A 205 7.85 7.53 -32.33
CA ASP A 205 7.11 6.82 -31.26
C ASP A 205 7.67 5.43 -30.89
N LEU A 206 9.00 5.29 -30.78
CA LEU A 206 9.60 4.03 -30.35
C LEU A 206 9.03 3.54 -29.00
N PHE A 207 9.02 4.36 -27.96
CA PHE A 207 8.60 3.94 -26.62
C PHE A 207 7.13 3.48 -26.56
N PRO A 208 6.14 4.23 -27.11
CA PRO A 208 4.77 3.73 -27.21
C PRO A 208 4.64 2.42 -28.00
N ALA A 209 5.41 2.24 -29.08
CA ALA A 209 5.37 1.01 -29.85
C ALA A 209 5.90 -0.19 -29.06
N LEU A 210 7.02 -0.01 -28.33
CA LEU A 210 7.56 -1.04 -27.45
C LEU A 210 6.62 -1.34 -26.28
N GLN A 211 5.91 -0.35 -25.73
CA GLN A 211 4.91 -0.56 -24.70
C GLN A 211 3.81 -1.52 -25.16
N ILE A 212 3.28 -1.32 -26.37
CA ILE A 212 2.23 -2.20 -26.92
C ILE A 212 2.74 -3.64 -27.05
N MET A 213 3.95 -3.83 -27.57
CA MET A 213 4.58 -5.14 -27.67
C MET A 213 4.81 -5.79 -26.31
N LEU A 214 5.35 -5.05 -25.34
CA LEU A 214 5.61 -5.54 -24.00
C LEU A 214 4.31 -5.88 -23.26
N LYS A 215 3.24 -5.09 -23.39
CA LYS A 215 1.92 -5.43 -22.82
C LYS A 215 1.37 -6.73 -23.41
N LYS A 216 1.39 -6.88 -24.74
CA LYS A 216 0.92 -8.12 -25.41
C LYS A 216 1.76 -9.35 -25.04
N GLY A 217 3.04 -9.16 -24.71
CA GLY A 217 3.99 -10.24 -24.47
C GLY A 217 4.20 -10.62 -23.00
N LEU A 218 4.12 -9.66 -22.07
CA LEU A 218 4.43 -9.84 -20.64
C LEU A 218 3.20 -9.78 -19.73
N ALA A 219 2.19 -8.97 -20.05
CA ALA A 219 1.03 -8.76 -19.19
C ALA A 219 -0.01 -9.88 -19.36
N LEU A 220 0.46 -11.12 -19.20
CA LEU A 220 -0.27 -12.37 -19.26
C LEU A 220 0.10 -13.22 -18.04
N HIS A 221 -0.71 -14.23 -17.70
CA HIS A 221 -0.36 -15.17 -16.63
C HIS A 221 1.00 -15.85 -16.87
N ILE A 222 1.32 -16.14 -18.13
CA ILE A 222 2.60 -16.71 -18.58
C ILE A 222 3.15 -15.78 -19.67
N PRO A 223 4.38 -15.26 -19.52
CA PRO A 223 4.98 -14.42 -20.54
C PRO A 223 5.25 -15.21 -21.82
N VAL A 224 4.95 -14.61 -22.95
CA VAL A 224 5.09 -15.21 -24.29
C VAL A 224 6.41 -14.83 -24.96
N LEU A 225 7.03 -13.73 -24.53
CA LEU A 225 8.30 -13.27 -25.07
C LEU A 225 9.43 -14.24 -24.71
N THR A 226 10.18 -14.67 -25.73
CA THR A 226 11.40 -15.45 -25.55
C THR A 226 12.52 -14.58 -24.94
N GLN A 227 13.54 -15.21 -24.34
CA GLN A 227 14.75 -14.52 -23.84
C GLN A 227 15.37 -13.62 -24.92
N ILE A 228 15.48 -14.11 -26.17
CA ILE A 228 16.05 -13.36 -27.30
C ILE A 228 15.22 -12.11 -27.60
N SER A 229 13.90 -12.27 -27.71
CA SER A 229 12.98 -11.18 -28.00
C SER A 229 13.00 -10.12 -26.91
N LEU A 230 12.92 -10.53 -25.64
CA LEU A 230 12.92 -9.62 -24.50
C LEU A 230 14.25 -8.88 -24.36
N THR A 231 15.38 -9.57 -24.55
CA THR A 231 16.72 -8.95 -24.56
C THR A 231 16.84 -7.92 -25.69
N GLY A 232 16.31 -8.23 -26.88
CA GLY A 232 16.29 -7.32 -28.02
C GLY A 232 15.44 -6.07 -27.76
N ILE A 233 14.24 -6.24 -27.21
CA ILE A 233 13.35 -5.13 -26.82
C ILE A 233 14.00 -4.25 -25.75
N PHE A 234 14.57 -4.87 -24.70
CA PHE A 234 15.28 -4.17 -23.64
C PHE A 234 16.47 -3.36 -24.17
N SER A 235 17.32 -4.00 -24.99
CA SER A 235 18.49 -3.35 -25.60
C SER A 235 18.09 -2.15 -26.45
N LEU A 236 16.97 -2.24 -27.16
CA LEU A 236 16.44 -1.14 -27.97
C LEU A 236 15.82 -0.02 -27.11
N ALA A 237 15.15 -0.37 -26.00
CA ALA A 237 14.59 0.61 -25.06
C ALA A 237 15.66 1.37 -24.26
N MET A 238 16.75 0.70 -23.86
CA MET A 238 17.86 1.31 -23.13
C MET A 238 18.75 2.19 -24.01
N ARG A 239 18.84 1.89 -25.31
CA ARG A 239 19.78 2.57 -26.22
C ARG A 239 19.61 4.10 -26.29
N PRO A 240 18.40 4.66 -26.42
CA PRO A 240 18.21 6.11 -26.33
C PRO A 240 18.74 6.71 -25.03
N LEU A 241 18.60 6.01 -23.89
CA LEU A 241 19.09 6.47 -22.59
C LEU A 241 20.61 6.53 -22.56
N LEU A 242 21.29 5.44 -22.96
CA LEU A 242 22.75 5.36 -22.95
C LEU A 242 23.40 6.37 -23.92
N VAL A 243 22.79 6.61 -25.08
CA VAL A 243 23.32 7.53 -26.10
C VAL A 243 23.17 9.01 -25.70
N THR A 244 22.18 9.32 -24.86
CA THR A 244 21.94 10.68 -24.36
C THR A 244 22.29 10.86 -22.89
N ASP A 245 23.01 9.90 -22.29
CA ASP A 245 23.41 9.94 -20.88
C ASP A 245 22.22 10.23 -19.95
N PHE A 246 21.15 9.44 -20.10
CA PHE A 246 19.91 9.53 -19.31
C PHE A 246 19.20 10.89 -19.32
N ALA A 247 19.39 11.70 -20.37
CA ALA A 247 18.68 12.97 -20.53
C ALA A 247 17.15 12.88 -20.29
N PRO A 248 16.54 13.85 -19.58
CA PRO A 248 15.11 13.82 -19.18
C PRO A 248 14.13 13.55 -20.32
N GLN A 249 14.43 14.05 -21.53
CA GLN A 249 13.61 13.88 -22.74
C GLN A 249 13.41 12.41 -23.14
N ASN A 250 14.36 11.53 -22.81
CA ASN A 250 14.28 10.09 -23.08
C ASN A 250 13.93 9.30 -21.81
N LEU A 251 14.35 9.76 -20.64
CA LEU A 251 14.07 9.10 -19.36
C LEU A 251 12.58 9.17 -19.00
N SER A 252 11.93 10.32 -19.17
CA SER A 252 10.50 10.48 -18.93
C SER A 252 9.63 9.50 -19.75
N PRO A 253 9.74 9.43 -21.09
CA PRO A 253 8.95 8.47 -21.86
C PRO A 253 9.35 7.02 -21.59
N PHE A 254 10.60 6.73 -21.21
CA PHE A 254 11.00 5.39 -20.77
C PHE A 254 10.26 4.98 -19.49
N ILE A 255 10.19 5.85 -18.48
CA ILE A 255 9.44 5.59 -17.24
C ILE A 255 7.94 5.39 -17.57
N LEU A 256 7.38 6.27 -18.40
CA LEU A 256 5.97 6.27 -18.76
C LEU A 256 5.54 5.03 -19.56
N HIS A 257 6.36 4.57 -20.52
CA HIS A 257 5.95 3.55 -21.48
C HIS A 257 6.60 2.18 -21.25
N ILE A 258 7.79 2.12 -20.64
CA ILE A 258 8.53 0.87 -20.43
C ILE A 258 8.45 0.44 -18.97
N LEU A 259 8.85 1.31 -18.03
CA LEU A 259 8.91 0.96 -16.61
C LEU A 259 7.51 0.84 -15.96
N SER A 260 6.47 1.38 -16.59
CA SER A 260 5.07 1.21 -16.18
C SER A 260 4.44 -0.12 -16.66
N VAL A 261 5.12 -0.90 -17.50
CA VAL A 261 4.58 -2.17 -18.00
C VAL A 261 4.51 -3.19 -16.84
N PRO A 262 3.37 -3.86 -16.63
CA PRO A 262 3.22 -4.86 -15.56
C PRO A 262 4.31 -5.93 -15.62
N GLY A 263 4.96 -6.21 -14.49
CA GLY A 263 5.95 -7.29 -14.38
C GLY A 263 7.25 -7.08 -15.17
N PHE A 264 7.51 -5.91 -15.75
CA PHE A 264 8.69 -5.69 -16.61
C PHE A 264 10.01 -6.07 -15.92
N VAL A 265 10.29 -5.49 -14.75
CA VAL A 265 11.54 -5.77 -14.00
C VAL A 265 11.60 -7.22 -13.53
N LEU A 266 10.46 -7.78 -13.15
CA LEU A 266 10.33 -9.19 -12.78
C LEU A 266 10.74 -10.13 -13.93
N HIS A 267 10.23 -9.88 -15.13
CA HIS A 267 10.52 -10.72 -16.29
C HIS A 267 11.95 -10.53 -16.80
N ILE A 268 12.50 -9.31 -16.72
CA ILE A 268 13.91 -9.11 -17.06
C ILE A 268 14.83 -9.89 -16.12
N ASN A 269 14.58 -9.83 -14.81
CA ASN A 269 15.38 -10.57 -13.82
C ASN A 269 15.28 -12.10 -13.98
N SER A 270 14.11 -12.62 -14.37
CA SER A 270 13.90 -14.08 -14.48
C SER A 270 14.25 -14.69 -15.84
N LEU A 271 14.08 -13.94 -16.94
CA LEU A 271 14.22 -14.47 -18.30
C LEU A 271 15.50 -14.03 -19.00
N THR A 272 16.15 -12.93 -18.59
CA THR A 272 17.24 -12.29 -19.34
C THR A 272 18.38 -11.83 -18.42
N PRO A 273 19.31 -12.73 -18.04
CA PRO A 273 20.42 -12.39 -17.16
C PRO A 273 21.35 -11.32 -17.76
N GLU A 274 21.55 -11.30 -19.09
CA GLU A 274 22.40 -10.29 -19.72
C GLU A 274 21.80 -8.88 -19.63
N ALA A 275 20.46 -8.77 -19.69
CA ALA A 275 19.76 -7.49 -19.52
C ALA A 275 19.77 -7.04 -18.06
N TYR A 276 19.70 -7.98 -17.11
CA TYR A 276 19.86 -7.71 -15.69
C TYR A 276 21.22 -7.06 -15.37
N ASP A 277 22.32 -7.57 -15.93
CA ASP A 277 23.66 -7.01 -15.72
C ASP A 277 23.76 -5.54 -16.17
N VAL A 278 23.01 -5.16 -17.21
CA VAL A 278 22.94 -3.77 -17.68
C VAL A 278 22.21 -2.87 -16.68
N PHE A 279 21.12 -3.32 -16.04
CA PHE A 279 20.47 -2.52 -14.99
C PHE A 279 21.44 -2.17 -13.88
N VAL A 280 22.15 -3.18 -13.35
CA VAL A 280 23.07 -3.02 -12.24
C VAL A 280 24.28 -2.16 -12.63
N ARG A 281 24.84 -2.38 -13.82
CA ARG A 281 26.02 -1.63 -14.30
C ARG A 281 25.71 -0.15 -14.53
N GLU A 282 24.59 0.15 -15.17
CA GLU A 282 24.21 1.51 -15.56
C GLU A 282 23.45 2.26 -14.44
N ARG A 283 23.20 1.61 -13.29
CA ARG A 283 22.51 2.17 -12.12
C ARG A 283 21.17 2.83 -12.49
N LEU A 284 20.31 2.10 -13.20
CA LEU A 284 19.04 2.65 -13.70
C LEU A 284 18.16 3.14 -12.55
N CYS A 285 18.16 2.45 -11.40
CA CYS A 285 17.39 2.87 -10.24
C CYS A 285 17.78 4.28 -9.80
N SER A 286 19.08 4.59 -9.74
CA SER A 286 19.58 5.90 -9.30
C SER A 286 19.06 7.00 -10.20
N HIS A 287 19.23 6.86 -11.52
CA HIS A 287 18.77 7.85 -12.50
C HIS A 287 17.25 8.09 -12.41
N VAL A 288 16.46 7.02 -12.26
CA VAL A 288 15.00 7.13 -12.16
C VAL A 288 14.58 7.81 -10.85
N ILE A 289 15.16 7.42 -9.72
CA ILE A 289 14.83 7.99 -8.40
C ILE A 289 15.24 9.46 -8.34
N MET A 290 16.44 9.82 -8.81
CA MET A 290 16.91 11.20 -8.84
C MET A 290 16.06 12.08 -9.76
N TYR A 291 15.73 11.60 -10.97
CA TYR A 291 14.83 12.34 -11.87
C TYR A 291 13.45 12.60 -11.27
N LEU A 292 12.90 11.59 -10.57
CA LEU A 292 11.61 11.72 -9.89
C LEU A 292 11.71 12.56 -8.61
N SER A 293 12.86 12.62 -7.92
CA SER A 293 13.04 13.43 -6.71
C SER A 293 13.33 14.90 -6.99
N GLU A 294 14.02 15.20 -8.10
CA GLU A 294 14.47 16.56 -8.48
C GLU A 294 13.35 17.59 -8.55
N SER A 295 12.19 17.23 -9.10
CA SER A 295 11.08 18.16 -9.25
C SER A 295 9.72 17.48 -9.09
N PRO A 296 8.79 18.07 -8.30
CA PRO A 296 7.43 17.59 -8.22
C PRO A 296 6.68 17.68 -9.55
N GLN A 297 7.16 18.49 -10.51
CA GLN A 297 6.60 18.55 -11.86
C GLN A 297 6.91 17.28 -12.66
N ASN A 298 8.09 16.68 -12.50
CA ASN A 298 8.46 15.42 -13.16
C ASN A 298 7.53 14.30 -12.71
N GLN A 299 7.26 14.22 -11.40
CA GLN A 299 6.31 13.24 -10.86
C GLN A 299 4.90 13.45 -11.41
N ARG A 300 4.43 14.71 -11.49
CA ARG A 300 3.11 15.03 -12.05
C ARG A 300 3.04 14.66 -13.53
N LEU A 301 4.05 14.98 -14.33
CA LEU A 301 4.10 14.63 -15.74
C LEU A 301 3.94 13.12 -15.96
N ILE A 302 4.65 12.30 -15.19
CA ILE A 302 4.56 10.84 -15.27
C ILE A 302 3.18 10.36 -14.79
N LEU A 303 2.69 10.85 -13.66
CA LEU A 303 1.42 10.39 -13.08
C LEU A 303 0.20 10.86 -13.86
N ASP A 304 0.17 12.08 -14.37
CA ASP A 304 -0.91 12.61 -15.20
C ASP A 304 -0.96 11.87 -16.56
N GLY A 305 0.19 11.33 -17.00
CA GLY A 305 0.30 10.47 -18.17
C GLY A 305 -0.05 8.99 -17.93
N LEU A 306 -0.21 8.55 -16.68
CA LEU A 306 -0.53 7.16 -16.32
C LEU A 306 -1.95 7.04 -15.74
N GLU A 307 -2.67 6.02 -16.18
CA GLU A 307 -3.85 5.55 -15.46
C GLU A 307 -3.42 4.94 -14.11
N GLY A 308 -4.26 5.02 -13.07
CA GLY A 308 -3.85 4.65 -11.72
C GLY A 308 -3.39 3.19 -11.60
N SER A 309 -3.95 2.25 -12.36
CA SER A 309 -3.50 0.85 -12.37
C SER A 309 -2.08 0.67 -12.94
N TYR A 310 -1.67 1.49 -13.91
CA TYR A 310 -0.31 1.48 -14.45
C TYR A 310 0.68 2.23 -13.55
N ALA A 311 0.22 3.23 -12.77
CA ALA A 311 1.02 3.81 -11.71
C ALA A 311 1.35 2.77 -10.61
N LEU A 312 0.43 1.85 -10.28
CA LEU A 312 0.74 0.72 -9.38
C LEU A 312 1.81 -0.21 -9.97
N CYS A 313 1.76 -0.46 -11.28
CA CYS A 313 2.77 -1.27 -11.98
C CYS A 313 4.16 -0.59 -11.95
N LEU A 314 4.21 0.73 -12.13
CA LEU A 314 5.43 1.51 -11.97
C LEU A 314 6.01 1.37 -10.56
N ILE A 315 5.18 1.55 -9.51
CA ILE A 315 5.62 1.38 -8.12
C ILE A 315 6.18 -0.02 -7.87
N ALA A 316 5.48 -1.06 -8.34
CA ALA A 316 5.92 -2.45 -8.21
C ALA A 316 7.27 -2.71 -8.91
N ASN A 317 7.47 -2.17 -10.10
CA ASN A 317 8.74 -2.25 -10.82
C ASN A 317 9.86 -1.46 -10.12
N LEU A 318 9.57 -0.29 -9.56
CA LEU A 318 10.55 0.49 -8.78
C LEU A 318 11.00 -0.23 -7.50
N ILE A 319 10.06 -0.83 -6.77
CA ILE A 319 10.36 -1.64 -5.56
C ILE A 319 11.24 -2.83 -5.91
N HIS A 320 10.95 -3.51 -7.01
CA HIS A 320 11.78 -4.63 -7.46
C HIS A 320 13.17 -4.14 -7.88
N LEU A 321 13.23 -3.09 -8.71
CA LEU A 321 14.49 -2.54 -9.21
C LEU A 321 15.42 -2.09 -8.08
N SER A 322 14.88 -1.48 -7.02
CA SER A 322 15.69 -1.05 -5.87
C SER A 322 16.28 -2.19 -5.05
N LEU A 323 15.67 -3.39 -5.05
CA LEU A 323 16.26 -4.59 -4.44
C LEU A 323 17.30 -5.28 -5.34
N LEU A 324 17.27 -5.02 -6.65
CA LEU A 324 18.30 -5.47 -7.57
C LEU A 324 19.56 -4.58 -7.45
N GLU A 325 19.37 -3.28 -7.24
CA GLU A 325 20.43 -2.28 -7.05
C GLU A 325 20.57 -1.86 -5.57
N VAL A 326 20.90 -2.81 -4.69
CA VAL A 326 20.94 -2.57 -3.22
C VAL A 326 21.86 -1.41 -2.81
N GLU A 327 23.01 -1.24 -3.48
CA GLU A 327 23.92 -0.13 -3.19
C GLU A 327 23.26 1.23 -3.44
N VAL A 328 22.47 1.32 -4.51
CA VAL A 328 21.73 2.53 -4.88
C VAL A 328 20.59 2.81 -3.91
N LEU A 329 19.89 1.76 -3.45
CA LEU A 329 18.86 1.91 -2.43
C LEU A 329 19.44 2.44 -1.10
N VAL A 330 20.66 2.03 -0.75
CA VAL A 330 21.35 2.58 0.44
C VAL A 330 21.78 4.04 0.20
N GLU A 331 22.28 4.37 -1.00
CA GLU A 331 22.72 5.72 -1.37
C GLU A 331 21.56 6.73 -1.40
N HIS A 332 20.41 6.36 -1.98
CA HIS A 332 19.25 7.24 -2.20
C HIS A 332 17.98 6.78 -1.47
N CYS A 333 18.13 6.28 -0.24
CA CYS A 333 17.01 5.71 0.52
C CYS A 333 15.93 6.76 0.82
N GLU A 334 16.34 7.98 1.17
CA GLU A 334 15.41 9.05 1.52
C GLU A 334 14.58 9.45 0.30
N GLU A 335 15.25 9.69 -0.82
CA GLU A 335 14.63 10.01 -2.11
C GLU A 335 13.71 8.89 -2.58
N PHE A 336 14.15 7.63 -2.48
CA PHE A 336 13.33 6.47 -2.81
C PHE A 336 12.05 6.43 -1.98
N CYS A 337 12.15 6.57 -0.66
CA CYS A 337 11.01 6.57 0.24
C CYS A 337 10.04 7.72 -0.07
N ILE A 338 10.54 8.93 -0.31
CA ILE A 338 9.74 10.10 -0.63
C ILE A 338 9.03 9.95 -1.98
N VAL A 339 9.75 9.51 -3.01
CA VAL A 339 9.20 9.28 -4.36
C VAL A 339 8.08 8.25 -4.31
N VAL A 340 8.33 7.08 -3.72
CA VAL A 340 7.31 6.01 -3.64
C VAL A 340 6.12 6.44 -2.79
N SER A 341 6.33 7.17 -1.68
CA SER A 341 5.23 7.73 -0.87
C SER A 341 4.34 8.68 -1.68
N LYS A 342 4.95 9.58 -2.47
CA LYS A 342 4.23 10.54 -3.33
C LYS A 342 3.45 9.85 -4.44
N LEU A 343 4.00 8.78 -5.03
CA LEU A 343 3.29 7.93 -5.99
C LEU A 343 2.10 7.21 -5.33
N LEU A 344 2.28 6.68 -4.11
CA LEU A 344 1.23 5.99 -3.34
C LEU A 344 0.10 6.94 -2.90
N ASP A 345 0.40 8.16 -2.47
CA ASP A 345 -0.60 9.18 -2.11
C ASP A 345 -1.54 9.47 -3.29
N ARG A 346 -0.93 9.66 -4.46
CA ARG A 346 -1.66 9.90 -5.72
C ARG A 346 -2.54 8.73 -6.13
N LEU A 347 -2.06 7.49 -5.98
CA LEU A 347 -2.89 6.29 -6.18
C LEU A 347 -4.13 6.30 -5.29
N GLY A 348 -4.00 6.72 -4.03
CA GLY A 348 -5.12 6.84 -3.09
C GLY A 348 -6.24 7.76 -3.59
N GLY A 349 -5.92 8.75 -4.43
CA GLY A 349 -6.89 9.66 -5.06
C GLY A 349 -7.78 9.01 -6.13
N TYR A 350 -7.34 7.91 -6.75
CA TYR A 350 -8.11 7.22 -7.79
C TYR A 350 -9.02 6.09 -7.25
N VAL A 351 -8.84 5.71 -5.98
CA VAL A 351 -9.64 4.69 -5.30
C VAL A 351 -11.00 5.28 -4.94
N GLY A 352 -12.05 4.79 -5.60
CA GLY A 352 -13.42 5.22 -5.43
C GLY A 352 -14.00 4.74 -4.11
N ARG A 353 -14.54 5.68 -3.30
CA ARG A 353 -15.19 5.34 -2.02
C ARG A 353 -16.61 4.79 -2.17
N LYS A 354 -17.26 5.03 -3.32
CA LYS A 354 -18.64 4.62 -3.59
C LYS A 354 -18.68 3.78 -4.85
N LYS A 355 -19.37 2.65 -4.78
CA LYS A 355 -19.69 1.83 -5.95
C LYS A 355 -20.53 2.68 -6.91
N SER A 356 -20.09 2.82 -8.14
CA SER A 356 -20.87 3.43 -9.22
C SER A 356 -20.83 2.51 -10.44
N ASN A 357 -21.72 2.75 -11.41
CA ASN A 357 -21.72 2.01 -12.67
C ASN A 357 -20.44 2.24 -13.51
N LEU A 358 -19.58 3.17 -13.11
CA LEU A 358 -18.30 3.49 -13.75
C LEU A 358 -17.09 2.99 -12.94
N THR A 359 -17.29 2.36 -11.78
CA THR A 359 -16.19 1.81 -10.97
C THR A 359 -15.94 0.34 -11.25
N SER A 360 -14.68 -0.06 -11.30
CA SER A 360 -14.24 -1.46 -11.40
C SER A 360 -13.63 -1.95 -10.07
N TRP A 361 -13.66 -3.26 -9.81
CA TRP A 361 -13.02 -3.84 -8.61
C TRP A 361 -11.59 -4.29 -8.94
N HIS A 362 -10.61 -3.85 -8.15
CA HIS A 362 -9.21 -4.25 -8.23
C HIS A 362 -8.78 -4.99 -6.95
N PRO A 363 -8.12 -6.16 -7.03
CA PRO A 363 -7.76 -6.95 -5.84
C PRO A 363 -6.88 -6.24 -4.80
N ILE A 364 -6.04 -5.28 -5.25
CA ILE A 364 -5.12 -4.54 -4.37
C ILE A 364 -5.69 -3.17 -3.95
N LEU A 365 -6.45 -2.53 -4.85
CA LEU A 365 -6.87 -1.12 -4.68
C LEU A 365 -8.33 -0.99 -4.23
N GLY A 366 -9.12 -2.07 -4.29
CA GLY A 366 -10.56 -2.06 -4.04
C GLY A 366 -11.34 -1.46 -5.21
N TRP A 367 -12.42 -0.74 -4.92
CA TRP A 367 -13.22 -0.05 -5.95
C TRP A 367 -12.44 1.12 -6.55
N PHE A 368 -12.35 1.15 -7.87
CA PHE A 368 -11.51 2.08 -8.62
C PHE A 368 -12.31 2.77 -9.71
N ALA A 369 -12.03 4.06 -9.97
CA ALA A 369 -12.86 4.91 -10.83
C ALA A 369 -12.74 4.63 -12.35
N GLN A 370 -11.77 3.83 -12.79
CA GLN A 370 -11.53 3.56 -14.22
C GLN A 370 -11.73 2.08 -14.55
N PRO A 371 -12.07 1.72 -15.80
CA PRO A 371 -12.13 0.33 -16.23
C PRO A 371 -10.73 -0.32 -16.22
N LEU A 372 -10.66 -1.57 -15.79
CA LEU A 372 -9.44 -2.38 -15.88
C LEU A 372 -9.41 -3.06 -17.25
N ASP A 373 -8.28 -2.92 -17.97
CA ASP A 373 -8.06 -3.70 -19.19
C ASP A 373 -7.71 -5.17 -18.88
N ASN A 374 -7.85 -6.04 -19.88
CA ASN A 374 -7.61 -7.48 -19.74
C ASN A 374 -6.16 -7.81 -19.36
N TYR A 375 -5.20 -6.97 -19.77
CA TYR A 375 -3.77 -7.18 -19.52
C TYR A 375 -3.43 -6.95 -18.04
N LEU A 376 -3.96 -5.87 -17.47
CA LEU A 376 -3.81 -5.54 -16.05
C LEU A 376 -4.41 -6.63 -15.18
N GLN A 377 -5.60 -7.14 -15.53
CA GLN A 377 -6.24 -8.24 -14.79
C GLN A 377 -5.38 -9.51 -14.79
N ALA A 378 -4.83 -9.89 -15.95
CA ALA A 378 -3.97 -11.08 -16.06
C ALA A 378 -2.63 -10.91 -15.32
N ALA A 379 -2.11 -9.69 -15.23
CA ALA A 379 -0.81 -9.38 -14.62
C ALA A 379 -0.87 -9.09 -13.11
N VAL A 380 -2.06 -9.02 -12.48
CA VAL A 380 -2.22 -8.75 -11.04
C VAL A 380 -1.34 -9.64 -10.15
N PRO A 381 -1.19 -10.97 -10.39
CA PRO A 381 -0.33 -11.81 -9.56
C PRO A 381 1.13 -11.35 -9.55
N HIS A 382 1.65 -10.95 -10.71
CA HIS A 382 3.03 -10.46 -10.87
C HIS A 382 3.24 -9.17 -10.08
N VAL A 383 2.32 -8.21 -10.24
CA VAL A 383 2.35 -6.92 -9.53
C VAL A 383 2.23 -7.14 -8.02
N THR A 384 1.35 -8.03 -7.57
CA THR A 384 1.18 -8.37 -6.14
C THR A 384 2.47 -8.93 -5.55
N ASN A 385 3.12 -9.86 -6.26
CA ASN A 385 4.38 -10.46 -5.83
C ASN A 385 5.50 -9.43 -5.73
N GLN A 386 5.59 -8.51 -6.68
CA GLN A 386 6.55 -7.40 -6.62
C GLN A 386 6.27 -6.44 -5.46
N LEU A 387 5.00 -6.09 -5.19
CA LEU A 387 4.65 -5.22 -4.06
C LEU A 387 4.98 -5.89 -2.72
N ARG A 388 4.77 -7.20 -2.58
CA ARG A 388 5.13 -7.97 -1.37
C ARG A 388 6.59 -7.83 -0.98
N LEU A 389 7.47 -7.56 -1.92
CA LEU A 389 8.88 -7.30 -1.64
C LEU A 389 9.08 -6.09 -0.72
N LEU A 390 8.15 -5.12 -0.71
CA LEU A 390 8.25 -3.91 0.10
C LEU A 390 8.19 -4.17 1.60
N TRP A 391 7.38 -5.13 2.05
CA TRP A 391 7.27 -5.54 3.45
C TRP A 391 7.92 -6.91 3.72
N HIS A 392 8.72 -7.41 2.78
CA HIS A 392 9.55 -8.59 3.00
C HIS A 392 10.75 -8.25 3.89
N GLY A 393 11.15 -9.17 4.78
CA GLY A 393 12.18 -8.92 5.79
C GLY A 393 13.52 -8.40 5.26
N ARG A 394 13.89 -8.72 4.00
CA ARG A 394 15.09 -8.15 3.35
C ARG A 394 14.94 -6.64 3.09
N MET A 395 13.83 -6.21 2.50
CA MET A 395 13.58 -4.78 2.25
C MET A 395 13.46 -4.01 3.55
N VAL A 396 12.68 -4.53 4.51
CA VAL A 396 12.48 -3.90 5.82
C VAL A 396 13.83 -3.65 6.51
N ARG A 397 14.75 -4.63 6.51
CA ARG A 397 16.09 -4.47 7.10
C ARG A 397 16.97 -3.48 6.35
N LEU A 398 16.84 -3.37 5.02
CA LEU A 398 17.60 -2.40 4.22
C LEU A 398 17.10 -0.96 4.46
N LEU A 399 15.77 -0.77 4.47
CA LEU A 399 15.16 0.53 4.70
C LEU A 399 15.40 0.99 6.15
N PHE A 400 15.22 0.09 7.13
CA PHE A 400 15.51 0.37 8.55
C PHE A 400 16.96 0.02 8.94
N ALA A 401 17.92 0.02 8.00
CA ALA A 401 19.30 -0.38 8.29
C ALA A 401 19.89 0.38 9.49
N ASP A 402 19.68 1.70 9.54
CA ASP A 402 20.14 2.55 10.65
C ASP A 402 19.63 2.06 12.01
N LEU A 403 18.39 1.56 12.08
CA LEU A 403 17.77 1.01 13.30
C LEU A 403 18.31 -0.38 13.68
N TYR A 404 18.76 -1.15 12.71
CA TYR A 404 19.33 -2.49 12.93
C TYR A 404 20.82 -2.47 13.30
N GLU A 405 21.59 -1.47 12.85
CA GLU A 405 23.01 -1.32 13.18
C GLU A 405 23.30 -1.09 14.67
N GLN A 406 22.27 -0.85 15.49
CA GLN A 406 22.38 -0.58 16.93
C GLN A 406 23.05 -1.71 17.74
N GLU A 407 22.89 -2.99 17.38
CA GLU A 407 23.39 -4.11 18.22
C GLU A 407 24.81 -4.59 17.88
N ASP A 408 25.34 -4.30 16.70
CA ASP A 408 26.70 -4.74 16.33
C ASP A 408 27.82 -3.96 17.07
N LEU A 409 27.47 -2.81 17.69
CA LEU A 409 28.38 -1.99 18.50
C LEU A 409 28.35 -2.34 20.00
N ASP A 410 27.23 -2.89 20.50
CA ASP A 410 27.11 -3.29 21.91
C ASP A 410 27.58 -4.75 22.15
N GLY A 411 27.80 -5.52 21.08
CA GLY A 411 28.28 -6.91 21.14
C GLY A 411 29.80 -7.11 21.18
N THR A 412 30.62 -6.05 21.12
CA THR A 412 32.10 -6.14 21.16
C THR A 412 32.71 -5.37 22.33
N GLN A 413 32.33 -5.72 23.55
CA GLN A 413 33.15 -5.48 24.74
C GLN A 413 33.34 -6.78 25.52
N ASN A 414 34.03 -7.74 24.91
CA ASN A 414 34.88 -8.64 25.68
C ASN A 414 36.25 -7.95 25.76
N PRO A 415 36.77 -7.58 26.95
CA PRO A 415 38.15 -7.15 27.05
C PRO A 415 39.02 -8.32 26.60
N VAL A 416 39.72 -8.13 25.49
CA VAL A 416 40.81 -9.00 25.07
C VAL A 416 41.85 -8.90 26.17
N ALA A 417 41.89 -9.91 27.04
CA ALA A 417 43.00 -10.11 27.96
C ALA A 417 44.26 -10.29 27.10
N THR A 418 45.13 -9.30 27.16
CA THR A 418 46.51 -9.39 26.70
C THR A 418 47.23 -10.46 27.51
N ALA A 419 47.42 -11.64 26.93
CA ALA A 419 48.34 -12.65 27.45
C ALA A 419 49.42 -12.93 26.40
N SER A 420 50.65 -12.54 26.75
CA SER A 420 51.87 -12.80 26.00
C SER A 420 52.14 -14.31 25.83
N PRO A 421 52.90 -14.72 24.80
CA PRO A 421 53.09 -16.13 24.50
C PRO A 421 54.20 -16.74 25.36
N ILE A 422 53.92 -17.83 26.06
CA ILE A 422 54.96 -18.76 26.52
C ILE A 422 54.62 -20.17 26.03
N SER A 423 55.59 -20.73 25.32
CA SER A 423 55.72 -22.08 24.77
C SER A 423 55.66 -23.19 25.81
N GLY A 424 55.14 -24.37 25.45
CA GLY A 424 55.48 -25.62 26.15
C GLY A 424 54.50 -26.79 26.04
N GLN A 425 54.66 -27.59 24.98
CA GLN A 425 54.60 -29.07 24.91
C GLN A 425 53.62 -29.93 25.76
N SER A 426 53.03 -30.89 25.02
CA SER A 426 52.82 -32.33 25.33
C SER A 426 51.44 -32.87 25.81
N ARG A 427 51.05 -33.95 25.10
CA ARG A 427 49.90 -34.90 25.21
C ARG A 427 50.17 -35.98 26.31
N PRO A 428 49.34 -37.04 26.52
CA PRO A 428 47.86 -37.21 26.59
C PRO A 428 47.42 -38.17 27.75
N ALA A 429 46.18 -38.71 27.69
CA ALA A 429 45.57 -39.88 28.40
C ALA A 429 44.76 -39.57 29.69
N ALA A 430 43.43 -39.76 29.74
CA ALA A 430 42.60 -40.99 29.80
C ALA A 430 42.41 -41.54 31.23
N ALA A 431 41.16 -41.55 31.74
CA ALA A 431 40.49 -42.66 32.45
C ALA A 431 39.22 -42.18 33.18
N ALA A 432 38.36 -43.16 33.48
CA ALA A 432 36.95 -43.05 33.80
C ALA A 432 36.61 -42.95 35.31
N ALA A 433 35.31 -42.71 35.54
CA ALA A 433 34.48 -43.18 36.66
C ALA A 433 34.33 -42.30 37.92
N ALA A 434 33.12 -41.76 38.11
CA ALA A 434 32.16 -42.17 39.17
C ALA A 434 31.23 -41.00 39.56
N LYS A 435 29.91 -41.23 39.49
CA LYS A 435 28.87 -40.40 40.13
C LYS A 435 28.81 -40.72 41.63
N PRO A 436 28.30 -39.80 42.47
CA PRO A 436 26.92 -40.01 42.91
C PRO A 436 26.05 -38.74 42.89
N VAL A 437 24.76 -39.01 42.99
CA VAL A 437 23.58 -38.16 42.85
C VAL A 437 23.32 -37.33 44.11
N SER A 438 23.00 -36.04 43.96
CA SER A 438 21.92 -35.40 44.75
C SER A 438 21.55 -33.99 44.23
N ALA A 439 20.24 -33.72 44.25
CA ALA A 439 19.55 -32.43 44.19
C ALA A 439 19.69 -31.57 42.90
N SER A 440 18.86 -31.89 41.90
CA SER A 440 18.56 -30.98 40.79
C SER A 440 17.76 -29.77 41.26
N LYS A 441 18.45 -28.65 41.53
CA LYS A 441 17.86 -27.31 41.40
C LYS A 441 17.56 -27.08 39.91
N VAL A 442 16.28 -27.05 39.56
CA VAL A 442 15.81 -26.60 38.25
C VAL A 442 16.13 -25.11 38.11
N SER A 443 17.33 -24.82 37.61
CA SER A 443 17.63 -23.50 37.05
C SER A 443 16.86 -23.41 35.73
N GLN A 444 15.75 -22.68 35.74
CA GLN A 444 15.03 -22.30 34.53
C GLN A 444 16.00 -21.50 33.65
N LYS A 445 16.60 -22.18 32.67
CA LYS A 445 17.23 -21.53 31.52
C LYS A 445 16.17 -20.65 30.87
N ARG A 446 16.45 -19.34 30.76
CA ARG A 446 15.72 -18.41 29.89
C ARG A 446 15.47 -19.10 28.54
N PRO A 447 14.24 -19.10 28.00
CA PRO A 447 14.05 -19.52 26.62
C PRO A 447 14.92 -18.61 25.74
N ALA A 448 15.73 -19.24 24.89
CA ALA A 448 16.53 -18.51 23.92
C ALA A 448 15.58 -17.65 23.07
N ARG A 449 15.88 -16.34 22.95
CA ARG A 449 15.30 -15.52 21.88
C ARG A 449 15.42 -16.32 20.59
N ILE A 450 14.31 -16.48 19.87
CA ILE A 450 14.32 -17.02 18.51
C ILE A 450 15.40 -16.25 17.76
N ARG A 451 16.43 -16.96 17.28
CA ARG A 451 17.52 -16.35 16.52
C ARG A 451 16.91 -15.69 15.28
N PRO A 452 17.37 -14.50 14.87
CA PRO A 452 16.85 -13.82 13.69
C PRO A 452 17.17 -14.67 12.44
N GLY A 453 16.19 -15.44 11.94
CA GLY A 453 16.43 -16.34 10.81
C GLY A 453 15.35 -17.38 10.48
N GLU A 454 14.39 -17.66 11.36
CA GLU A 454 13.26 -18.53 11.02
C GLU A 454 12.21 -17.78 10.19
N GLN A 455 12.51 -17.56 8.91
CA GLN A 455 11.47 -17.36 7.90
C GLN A 455 10.65 -18.65 7.79
N THR A 456 9.32 -18.53 7.73
CA THR A 456 8.47 -19.72 7.54
C THR A 456 8.80 -20.37 6.19
N VAL A 457 8.72 -21.71 6.10
CA VAL A 457 8.98 -22.46 4.85
C VAL A 457 8.12 -21.96 3.68
N THR A 458 6.93 -21.41 3.98
CA THR A 458 6.01 -20.72 3.07
C THR A 458 6.51 -19.35 2.57
N GLU A 459 7.23 -18.58 3.39
CA GLU A 459 7.83 -17.30 2.97
C GLU A 459 9.07 -17.50 2.10
N ARG A 460 9.87 -18.54 2.36
CA ARG A 460 10.99 -18.91 1.47
C ARG A 460 10.49 -19.27 0.07
N ARG A 461 9.46 -20.13 -0.02
CA ARG A 461 8.92 -20.61 -1.30
C ARG A 461 8.25 -19.55 -2.17
N SER A 462 7.78 -18.43 -1.59
CA SER A 462 7.08 -17.37 -2.35
C SER A 462 8.02 -16.31 -2.94
N VAL A 463 9.28 -16.28 -2.52
CA VAL A 463 10.28 -15.26 -2.92
C VAL A 463 11.51 -15.88 -3.61
N GLU A 464 11.72 -17.21 -3.48
CA GLU A 464 12.84 -17.97 -4.07
C GLU A 464 12.99 -17.85 -5.61
N GLY A 465 12.01 -17.30 -6.33
CA GLY A 465 12.09 -17.00 -7.77
C GLY A 465 12.11 -15.52 -8.15
N LEU A 466 12.00 -14.59 -7.19
CA LEU A 466 11.94 -13.13 -7.46
C LEU A 466 13.30 -12.45 -7.30
N LEU A 467 14.21 -13.03 -6.53
CA LEU A 467 15.55 -12.52 -6.30
C LEU A 467 16.55 -13.58 -6.78
N PRO A 468 17.72 -13.18 -7.33
CA PRO A 468 18.72 -14.14 -7.81
C PRO A 468 19.13 -15.11 -6.69
N PRO A 469 19.44 -16.39 -7.00
CA PRO A 469 19.68 -17.47 -6.03
C PRO A 469 20.87 -17.23 -5.09
N ASN A 470 21.73 -16.27 -5.43
CA ASN A 470 22.78 -15.73 -4.57
C ASN A 470 22.70 -14.20 -4.62
N PRO A 471 21.85 -13.54 -3.81
CA PRO A 471 21.95 -12.10 -3.66
C PRO A 471 23.34 -11.78 -3.07
N PRO A 472 24.04 -10.71 -3.49
CA PRO A 472 25.32 -10.35 -2.89
C PRO A 472 25.16 -10.38 -1.37
N SER A 473 25.89 -11.31 -0.75
CA SER A 473 25.87 -11.54 0.69
C SER A 473 26.02 -10.19 1.36
N PHE A 474 25.16 -9.92 2.36
CA PHE A 474 25.23 -8.79 3.30
C PHE A 474 26.50 -7.96 3.06
N VAL A 475 26.35 -6.84 2.35
CA VAL A 475 27.44 -5.96 1.83
C VAL A 475 28.71 -6.21 2.63
N SER A 476 29.72 -6.82 1.99
CA SER A 476 30.99 -7.20 2.63
C SER A 476 31.39 -6.15 3.65
N ARG A 477 31.60 -6.55 4.92
CA ARG A 477 31.81 -5.66 6.09
C ARG A 477 32.79 -4.50 5.85
N ARG A 478 33.67 -4.61 4.85
CA ARG A 478 34.65 -3.57 4.48
C ARG A 478 34.09 -2.44 3.61
N THR A 479 33.12 -2.68 2.73
CA THR A 479 32.50 -1.62 1.90
C THR A 479 31.32 -0.95 2.60
N ALA A 480 30.57 -1.69 3.43
CA ALA A 480 29.54 -1.10 4.30
C ALA A 480 30.16 -0.09 5.29
N ALA A 481 31.25 -0.45 5.96
CA ALA A 481 31.88 0.39 6.99
C ALA A 481 32.51 1.70 6.47
N SER A 482 32.70 1.88 5.16
CA SER A 482 33.31 3.08 4.57
C SER A 482 32.33 3.98 3.82
N ARG A 483 31.10 3.53 3.55
CA ARG A 483 30.06 4.32 2.84
C ARG A 483 28.72 4.43 3.58
N PHE A 484 28.41 3.55 4.53
CA PHE A 484 27.41 3.85 5.58
C PHE A 484 27.93 4.91 6.58
N THR A 485 29.23 5.22 6.56
CA THR A 485 29.86 6.25 7.40
C THR A 485 29.39 7.67 7.12
N GLU A 486 28.65 7.94 6.04
CA GLU A 486 28.00 9.24 5.81
C GLU A 486 26.57 9.32 6.38
N ARG A 487 25.95 8.18 6.76
CA ARG A 487 24.72 8.16 7.59
C ARG A 487 25.05 8.33 9.08
N LEU A 488 25.80 9.38 9.39
CA LEU A 488 26.19 9.76 10.75
C LEU A 488 25.00 10.19 11.62
N THR A 489 23.80 10.39 11.07
CA THR A 489 22.68 11.07 11.74
C THR A 489 22.06 10.28 12.88
N LEU A 490 21.67 9.00 12.71
CA LEU A 490 21.09 8.22 13.83
C LEU A 490 22.16 7.86 14.87
N ARG A 491 23.35 7.45 14.46
CA ARG A 491 24.45 7.16 15.40
C ARG A 491 24.87 8.41 16.18
N HIS A 492 24.85 9.59 15.55
CA HIS A 492 25.11 10.87 16.22
C HIS A 492 23.98 11.26 17.15
N PHE A 493 22.71 11.14 16.72
CA PHE A 493 21.53 11.35 17.56
C PHE A 493 21.57 10.45 18.81
N LEU A 494 21.84 9.15 18.64
CA LEU A 494 21.98 8.19 19.75
C LEU A 494 23.22 8.47 20.62
N ARG A 495 24.35 8.91 20.04
CA ARG A 495 25.52 9.32 20.81
C ARG A 495 25.27 10.62 21.59
N GLN A 496 24.53 11.57 21.03
CA GLN A 496 24.09 12.78 21.73
C GLN A 496 23.12 12.44 22.86
N LEU A 497 22.19 11.50 22.64
CA LEU A 497 21.35 10.93 23.70
C LEU A 497 22.19 10.24 24.79
N ALA A 498 23.20 9.45 24.42
CA ALA A 498 24.10 8.80 25.38
C ALA A 498 24.97 9.80 26.15
N ALA A 499 25.48 10.84 25.47
CA ALA A 499 26.32 11.89 26.03
C ALA A 499 25.55 12.88 26.92
N ALA A 500 24.23 13.04 26.70
CA ALA A 500 23.35 13.84 27.56
C ALA A 500 23.08 13.22 28.94
N GLY A 501 23.62 12.03 29.25
CA GLY A 501 23.67 11.46 30.60
C GLY A 501 23.11 10.04 30.75
N HIS A 502 23.26 9.16 29.76
CA HIS A 502 22.72 7.79 29.81
C HIS A 502 23.81 6.72 29.74
N SER A 503 24.68 6.66 30.74
CA SER A 503 25.62 5.56 30.94
C SER A 503 25.13 4.57 32.01
N SER A 504 23.91 4.02 31.88
CA SER A 504 23.53 2.83 32.70
C SER A 504 22.34 1.99 32.22
N SER A 505 21.88 2.07 30.96
CA SER A 505 20.68 1.32 30.52
C SER A 505 20.77 0.59 29.18
N LEU A 506 21.94 0.53 28.53
CA LEU A 506 22.14 -0.27 27.30
C LEU A 506 22.34 -1.78 27.56
N SER A 507 22.39 -2.20 28.83
CA SER A 507 22.27 -3.60 29.22
C SER A 507 20.80 -3.90 29.51
N GLY A 508 20.34 -5.12 29.19
CA GLY A 508 19.10 -5.70 29.74
C GLY A 508 19.16 -5.85 31.28
N GLY A 509 19.41 -4.74 31.97
CA GLY A 509 19.63 -4.59 33.38
C GLY A 509 18.34 -4.15 34.03
N LYS A 510 17.69 -5.13 34.66
CA LYS A 510 16.70 -5.02 35.74
C LYS A 510 16.42 -3.57 36.16
N PHE A 511 15.19 -3.11 35.96
CA PHE A 511 14.64 -1.97 36.70
C PHE A 511 14.97 -2.16 38.19
N LYS A 512 15.82 -1.31 38.75
CA LYS A 512 16.19 -1.38 40.16
C LYS A 512 14.95 -1.05 41.00
N TYR A 513 14.34 -2.07 41.58
CA TYR A 513 13.50 -1.92 42.76
C TYR A 513 14.37 -1.36 43.89
N ARG A 514 14.17 -0.08 44.23
CA ARG A 514 14.70 0.45 45.48
C ARG A 514 13.74 0.00 46.56
N ASN A 515 14.11 -1.07 47.28
CA ASN A 515 13.43 -1.48 48.51
C ASN A 515 13.52 -0.33 49.51
N ASN A 516 12.46 0.47 49.60
CA ASN A 516 12.05 1.17 50.80
C ASN A 516 10.53 1.06 50.84
N GLU A 517 10.00 0.62 51.97
CA GLU A 517 8.59 0.46 52.23
C GLU A 517 7.84 1.78 51.94
N GLY A 518 6.93 1.72 50.97
CA GLY A 518 6.21 2.88 50.46
C GLY A 518 6.08 2.81 48.93
N SER A 519 4.92 2.34 48.47
CA SER A 519 4.45 2.30 47.08
C SER A 519 5.03 3.38 46.15
N SER A 520 6.12 3.08 45.45
CA SER A 520 6.58 3.87 44.30
C SER A 520 6.60 2.98 43.07
N LEU A 521 5.66 3.26 42.15
CA LEU A 521 5.66 2.71 40.79
C LEU A 521 7.05 2.94 40.13
N PRO A 522 7.47 2.08 39.19
CA PRO A 522 8.66 2.34 38.38
C PRO A 522 8.63 3.76 37.80
N ILE A 523 9.78 4.44 37.74
CA ILE A 523 9.86 5.75 37.08
C ILE A 523 9.76 5.50 35.58
N TYR A 524 8.56 5.72 35.03
CA TYR A 524 8.27 5.51 33.61
C TYR A 524 8.67 6.76 32.77
N PRO A 525 8.85 6.60 31.44
CA PRO A 525 9.45 7.62 30.57
C PRO A 525 8.77 9.01 30.61
N HIS A 526 7.48 9.10 30.92
CA HIS A 526 6.77 10.39 31.00
C HIS A 526 7.32 11.35 32.08
N GLN A 527 8.03 10.84 33.10
CA GLN A 527 8.56 11.63 34.22
C GLN A 527 9.98 12.16 33.98
N GLN A 528 10.68 11.70 32.93
CA GLN A 528 12.03 12.18 32.61
C GLN A 528 11.95 13.45 31.77
N CYS A 529 11.73 14.58 32.44
CA CYS A 529 11.88 15.89 31.84
C CYS A 529 13.29 16.40 32.15
N ARG A 530 14.19 16.42 31.16
CA ARG A 530 15.48 17.14 31.23
C ARG A 530 16.15 17.21 29.85
N ASN A 531 16.21 18.42 29.29
CA ASN A 531 17.11 18.91 28.22
C ASN A 531 17.69 17.84 27.27
N GLY A 532 16.84 17.22 26.46
CA GLY A 532 17.23 16.21 25.47
C GLY A 532 16.57 16.46 24.11
N LEU A 533 17.08 15.78 23.08
CA LEU A 533 16.59 15.80 21.70
C LEU A 533 15.11 15.37 21.64
N GLY A 534 14.29 16.09 20.88
CA GLY A 534 12.86 15.85 20.75
C GLY A 534 12.48 14.97 19.55
N PRO A 535 11.18 14.73 19.32
CA PRO A 535 10.69 14.00 18.14
C PRO A 535 11.13 14.63 16.81
N GLU A 536 11.26 15.95 16.76
CA GLU A 536 11.69 16.68 15.56
C GLU A 536 13.17 16.46 15.21
N ASP A 537 13.99 16.05 16.18
CA ASP A 537 15.42 15.78 15.97
C ASP A 537 15.67 14.36 15.42
N LEU A 538 14.62 13.55 15.23
CA LEU A 538 14.73 12.22 14.64
C LEU A 538 15.37 12.28 13.23
N PRO A 539 16.23 11.32 12.86
CA PRO A 539 16.84 11.26 11.54
C PRO A 539 15.84 11.26 10.40
N GLN A 540 16.17 12.02 9.35
CA GLN A 540 15.32 12.15 8.16
C GLN A 540 15.08 10.80 7.47
N SER A 541 16.10 9.94 7.39
CA SER A 541 16.01 8.56 6.90
C SER A 541 14.87 7.77 7.56
N ILE A 542 14.79 7.78 8.90
CA ILE A 542 13.74 7.06 9.65
C ILE A 542 12.38 7.68 9.39
N LYS A 543 12.28 9.02 9.40
CA LYS A 543 11.04 9.73 9.09
C LYS A 543 10.52 9.37 7.69
N ALA A 544 11.42 9.28 6.69
CA ALA A 544 11.09 8.97 5.31
C ALA A 544 10.65 7.51 5.15
N VAL A 545 11.33 6.56 5.79
CA VAL A 545 10.93 5.14 5.78
C VAL A 545 9.58 4.94 6.47
N CYS A 546 9.34 5.62 7.60
CA CYS A 546 8.04 5.56 8.26
C CYS A 546 6.93 6.16 7.37
N MET A 547 7.21 7.30 6.72
CA MET A 547 6.32 7.92 5.75
C MET A 547 5.93 6.93 4.63
N LEU A 548 6.90 6.24 4.04
CA LEU A 548 6.66 5.21 3.02
C LEU A 548 5.63 4.17 3.47
N TYR A 549 5.84 3.57 4.63
CA TYR A 549 4.90 2.56 5.12
C TYR A 549 3.55 3.15 5.54
N CYS A 550 3.49 4.37 6.07
CA CYS A 550 2.23 5.08 6.36
C CYS A 550 1.38 5.29 5.09
N PHE A 551 1.98 5.76 3.99
CA PHE A 551 1.28 5.90 2.72
C PHE A 551 0.96 4.54 2.08
N THR A 552 1.81 3.53 2.29
CA THR A 552 1.54 2.15 1.82
C THR A 552 0.27 1.58 2.49
N ILE A 553 0.14 1.65 3.82
CA ILE A 553 -1.05 1.16 4.54
C ILE A 553 -2.28 2.06 4.34
N GLY A 554 -2.06 3.34 4.04
CA GLY A 554 -3.09 4.33 3.75
C GLY A 554 -3.75 4.09 2.40
N SER A 555 -2.94 3.87 1.37
CA SER A 555 -3.37 3.71 -0.02
C SER A 555 -3.78 2.29 -0.39
N LEU A 556 -3.11 1.26 0.16
CA LEU A 556 -3.37 -0.16 -0.15
C LEU A 556 -4.25 -0.81 0.93
N LYS A 557 -5.51 -0.36 1.02
CA LYS A 557 -6.41 -0.72 2.14
C LYS A 557 -6.78 -2.21 2.19
N GLU A 558 -6.98 -2.84 1.04
CA GLU A 558 -7.39 -4.26 0.94
C GLU A 558 -6.32 -5.21 1.49
N ILE A 559 -5.03 -4.88 1.29
CA ILE A 559 -3.89 -5.67 1.75
C ILE A 559 -3.18 -5.07 2.98
N ARG A 560 -3.81 -4.12 3.66
CA ARG A 560 -3.25 -3.40 4.82
C ARG A 560 -2.78 -4.36 5.92
N ASN A 561 -3.60 -5.35 6.25
CA ASN A 561 -3.30 -6.26 7.35
C ASN A 561 -2.11 -7.17 7.03
N ASP A 562 -1.94 -7.55 5.76
CA ASP A 562 -0.79 -8.33 5.29
C ASP A 562 0.49 -7.50 5.38
N ILE A 563 0.44 -6.22 4.99
CA ILE A 563 1.58 -5.28 5.12
C ILE A 563 1.97 -5.15 6.60
N LEU A 564 1.01 -4.88 7.48
CA LEU A 564 1.26 -4.73 8.91
C LEU A 564 1.79 -6.03 9.54
N ALA A 565 1.28 -7.19 9.12
CA ALA A 565 1.79 -8.48 9.57
C ALA A 565 3.24 -8.73 9.10
N GLY A 566 3.59 -8.34 7.87
CA GLY A 566 4.97 -8.42 7.38
C GLY A 566 5.95 -7.54 8.15
N LEU A 567 5.51 -6.34 8.55
CA LEU A 567 6.31 -5.42 9.37
C LEU A 567 6.51 -5.88 10.82
N THR A 568 5.61 -6.70 11.35
CA THR A 568 5.69 -7.21 12.73
C THR A 568 6.55 -8.46 12.86
N LEU A 569 7.08 -8.99 11.76
CA LEU A 569 8.01 -10.12 11.76
C LEU A 569 9.38 -9.69 12.33
N GLY A 570 9.73 -10.25 13.49
CA GLY A 570 11.01 -10.01 14.16
C GLY A 570 10.92 -8.99 15.29
N ASP A 571 11.89 -8.08 15.35
CA ASP A 571 12.15 -7.17 16.46
C ASP A 571 12.06 -5.67 16.08
N LEU A 572 11.45 -5.37 14.93
CA LEU A 572 11.28 -4.00 14.45
C LEU A 572 10.48 -3.14 15.45
N LEU A 573 9.35 -3.65 15.95
CA LEU A 573 8.48 -2.89 16.86
C LEU A 573 9.15 -2.53 18.19
N PRO A 574 9.84 -3.44 18.90
CA PRO A 574 10.65 -3.07 20.07
C PRO A 574 11.70 -2.00 19.77
N ARG A 575 12.35 -2.06 18.59
CA ARG A 575 13.33 -1.04 18.19
C ARG A 575 12.68 0.33 17.95
N MET A 576 11.53 0.37 17.28
CA MET A 576 10.74 1.58 17.11
C MET A 576 10.29 2.15 18.47
N TRP A 577 9.86 1.29 19.40
CA TRP A 577 9.48 1.70 20.74
C TRP A 577 10.65 2.34 21.51
N ARG A 578 11.87 1.79 21.39
CA ARG A 578 13.06 2.40 21.98
C ARG A 578 13.30 3.81 21.44
N LEU A 579 13.13 4.03 20.14
CA LEU A 579 13.23 5.39 19.59
C LEU A 579 12.15 6.33 20.15
N ILE A 580 10.88 5.90 20.19
CA ILE A 580 9.79 6.71 20.71
C ILE A 580 10.02 7.10 22.17
N SER A 581 10.46 6.13 22.99
CA SER A 581 10.69 6.34 24.43
C SER A 581 11.90 7.22 24.75
N HIS A 582 12.83 7.43 23.80
CA HIS A 582 14.02 8.28 23.99
C HIS A 582 13.95 9.61 23.22
N ALA A 583 13.00 9.76 22.28
CA ALA A 583 12.85 10.97 21.47
C ALA A 583 11.88 11.96 22.16
N GLY A 584 12.35 12.61 23.22
CA GLY A 584 11.59 13.62 23.97
C GLY A 584 10.56 13.06 24.96
N CYS A 585 9.84 13.97 25.62
CA CYS A 585 8.83 13.65 26.62
C CYS A 585 7.42 13.53 26.01
N VAL A 586 6.44 13.12 26.84
CA VAL A 586 5.04 13.01 26.41
C VAL A 586 4.48 14.32 25.84
N ARG A 587 4.89 15.47 26.38
CA ARG A 587 4.43 16.78 25.89
C ARG A 587 4.95 17.10 24.50
N ASP A 588 6.18 16.71 24.18
CA ASP A 588 6.76 16.91 22.85
C ASP A 588 5.99 16.09 21.81
N TRP A 589 5.69 14.82 22.13
CA TRP A 589 4.86 13.96 21.28
C TRP A 589 3.39 14.43 21.20
N ALA A 590 2.85 14.99 22.28
CA ALA A 590 1.49 15.54 22.29
C ALA A 590 1.38 16.76 21.36
N ALA A 591 2.40 17.61 21.30
CA ALA A 591 2.48 18.71 20.34
C ALA A 591 2.53 18.21 18.89
N VAL A 592 3.30 17.15 18.62
CA VAL A 592 3.35 16.48 17.29
C VAL A 592 1.98 15.94 16.89
N LEU A 593 1.25 15.30 17.82
CA LEU A 593 -0.08 14.74 17.59
C LEU A 593 -1.18 15.79 17.41
N ALA A 594 -1.05 16.95 18.07
CA ALA A 594 -2.01 18.05 17.96
C ALA A 594 -1.99 18.73 16.58
N SER A 595 -0.97 18.47 15.75
CA SER A 595 -0.87 19.02 14.41
C SER A 595 -1.99 18.48 13.48
N PRO A 596 -2.71 19.34 12.73
CA PRO A 596 -3.85 18.93 11.88
C PRO A 596 -3.51 17.89 10.80
N GLN A 597 -2.25 17.82 10.37
CA GLN A 597 -1.79 16.91 9.31
C GLN A 597 -0.95 15.74 9.85
N ALA A 598 -0.91 15.52 11.17
CA ALA A 598 -0.10 14.48 11.78
C ALA A 598 -0.31 13.11 11.11
N GLY A 599 0.78 12.53 10.60
CA GLY A 599 0.89 11.20 10.01
C GLY A 599 0.46 11.10 8.56
N TRP A 600 0.05 12.22 7.96
CA TRP A 600 -0.40 12.34 6.58
C TRP A 600 0.35 13.45 5.83
N GLN A 601 1.46 13.95 6.41
CA GLN A 601 2.29 14.95 5.77
C GLN A 601 3.01 14.33 4.57
N LEU A 602 3.00 15.02 3.42
CA LEU A 602 3.72 14.57 2.23
C LEU A 602 5.23 14.88 2.27
N GLU A 603 5.76 15.04 3.49
CA GLU A 603 7.17 15.30 3.80
C GLU A 603 7.54 14.50 5.06
N PRO A 604 8.78 14.01 5.20
CA PRO A 604 9.18 13.21 6.34
C PRO A 604 8.99 13.95 7.67
N HIS A 605 8.24 13.34 8.60
CA HIS A 605 7.82 13.96 9.86
C HIS A 605 7.76 12.92 10.99
N ALA A 606 8.00 13.33 12.24
CA ALA A 606 8.06 12.46 13.42
C ALA A 606 6.74 11.69 13.69
N SER A 607 5.62 12.31 13.36
CA SER A 607 4.27 11.73 13.39
C SER A 607 4.15 10.38 12.65
N HIS A 608 4.93 10.16 11.58
CA HIS A 608 4.90 8.91 10.83
C HIS A 608 5.43 7.73 11.64
N LEU A 609 6.45 7.95 12.48
CA LEU A 609 6.98 6.91 13.36
C LEU A 609 5.89 6.44 14.34
N LEU A 610 5.18 7.40 14.94
CA LEU A 610 4.10 7.13 15.88
C LEU A 610 2.91 6.45 15.19
N HIS A 611 2.52 6.92 14.00
CA HIS A 611 1.49 6.29 13.17
C HIS A 611 1.84 4.84 12.86
N LEU A 612 3.02 4.58 12.31
CA LEU A 612 3.43 3.24 11.90
C LEU A 612 3.52 2.28 13.10
N PHE A 613 4.18 2.71 14.18
CA PHE A 613 4.30 1.92 15.40
C PHE A 613 2.93 1.55 15.95
N THR A 614 2.04 2.53 16.13
CA THR A 614 0.73 2.29 16.72
C THR A 614 -0.18 1.43 15.85
N ALA A 615 -0.13 1.61 14.53
CA ALA A 615 -0.87 0.78 13.59
C ALA A 615 -0.41 -0.68 13.63
N ALA A 616 0.91 -0.92 13.56
CA ALA A 616 1.50 -2.25 13.56
C ALA A 616 1.39 -2.95 14.93
N ALA A 617 1.63 -2.24 16.03
CA ALA A 617 1.47 -2.78 17.38
C ALA A 617 0.02 -3.14 17.68
N SER A 618 -0.95 -2.31 17.28
CA SER A 618 -2.38 -2.63 17.43
C SER A 618 -2.73 -3.92 16.69
N ASN A 619 -2.29 -4.04 15.43
CA ASN A 619 -2.56 -5.22 14.62
C ASN A 619 -1.93 -6.48 15.21
N LEU A 620 -0.67 -6.42 15.63
CA LEU A 620 0.04 -7.54 16.26
C LEU A 620 -0.68 -7.99 17.54
N LEU A 621 -0.96 -7.06 18.47
CA LEU A 621 -1.56 -7.38 19.76
C LEU A 621 -3.01 -7.87 19.65
N ILE A 622 -3.69 -7.66 18.53
CA ILE A 622 -5.00 -8.26 18.25
C ILE A 622 -4.85 -9.71 17.76
N ILE A 623 -3.81 -9.99 16.96
CA ILE A 623 -3.58 -11.30 16.35
C ILE A 623 -3.02 -12.33 17.36
N LEU A 624 -2.13 -11.90 18.26
CA LEU A 624 -1.49 -12.81 19.22
C LEU A 624 -2.50 -13.36 20.25
N ASP A 625 -2.35 -14.62 20.65
CA ASP A 625 -3.12 -15.19 21.76
C ASP A 625 -2.53 -14.81 23.14
N ASP A 626 -3.24 -15.13 24.22
CA ASP A 626 -2.79 -14.79 25.58
C ASP A 626 -1.52 -15.56 25.99
N VAL A 627 -1.27 -16.76 25.45
CA VAL A 627 -0.04 -17.51 25.74
C VAL A 627 1.16 -16.84 25.05
N GLU A 628 0.99 -16.41 23.81
CA GLU A 628 2.02 -15.71 23.05
C GLU A 628 2.39 -14.36 23.68
N VAL A 629 1.40 -13.61 24.17
CA VAL A 629 1.63 -12.30 24.82
C VAL A 629 2.21 -12.47 26.23
N PHE A 630 1.57 -13.26 27.10
CA PHE A 630 1.90 -13.26 28.52
C PHE A 630 2.98 -14.27 28.92
N GLU A 631 3.02 -15.43 28.26
CA GLU A 631 3.93 -16.52 28.64
C GLU A 631 5.18 -16.54 27.75
N LYS A 632 4.98 -16.44 26.43
CA LYS A 632 6.10 -16.37 25.48
C LYS A 632 6.69 -14.97 25.34
N GLN A 633 5.97 -13.92 25.75
CA GLN A 633 6.37 -12.50 25.61
C GLN A 633 6.86 -12.20 24.19
N LYS A 634 6.07 -12.63 23.21
CA LYS A 634 6.39 -12.49 21.79
C LYS A 634 6.32 -11.02 21.40
N ALA A 635 7.37 -10.55 20.73
CA ALA A 635 7.66 -9.15 20.39
C ALA A 635 7.97 -8.24 21.59
N PHE A 636 7.10 -8.14 22.59
CA PHE A 636 7.30 -7.23 23.74
C PHE A 636 7.39 -7.98 25.06
N GLU A 637 8.30 -7.52 25.92
CA GLU A 637 8.32 -7.92 27.33
C GLU A 637 7.15 -7.27 28.10
N LEU A 638 6.71 -7.89 29.21
CA LEU A 638 5.64 -7.31 30.04
C LEU A 638 6.01 -5.91 30.56
N GLU A 639 7.29 -5.68 30.85
CA GLU A 639 7.80 -4.37 31.25
C GLU A 639 7.70 -3.34 30.11
N GLU A 640 7.99 -3.73 28.87
CA GLU A 640 7.80 -2.89 27.69
C GLU A 640 6.31 -2.58 27.47
N LEU A 641 5.42 -3.57 27.59
CA LEU A 641 3.97 -3.36 27.47
C LEU A 641 3.42 -2.40 28.53
N MET A 642 3.91 -2.48 29.77
CA MET A 642 3.60 -1.49 30.81
C MET A 642 4.10 -0.10 30.41
N ALA A 643 5.35 0.04 29.97
CA ALA A 643 5.89 1.34 29.57
C ALA A 643 5.13 1.96 28.38
N ILE A 644 4.74 1.14 27.39
CA ILE A 644 3.91 1.55 26.25
C ILE A 644 2.54 2.04 26.76
N SER A 645 1.90 1.26 27.62
CA SER A 645 0.58 1.57 28.18
C SER A 645 0.58 2.89 28.95
N ASP A 646 1.58 3.09 29.81
CA ASP A 646 1.76 4.32 30.58
C ASP A 646 1.97 5.54 29.69
N PHE A 647 2.87 5.43 28.70
CA PHE A 647 3.15 6.51 27.74
C PHE A 647 1.90 6.91 26.95
N PHE A 648 1.19 5.95 26.34
CA PHE A 648 0.00 6.25 25.54
C PHE A 648 -1.15 6.76 26.40
N ASN A 649 -1.28 6.32 27.65
CA ASN A 649 -2.30 6.82 28.57
C ASN A 649 -2.11 8.32 28.85
N HIS A 650 -0.87 8.73 29.16
CA HIS A 650 -0.53 10.15 29.36
C HIS A 650 -0.54 10.95 28.05
N LEU A 651 -0.09 10.37 26.94
CA LEU A 651 -0.08 11.03 25.64
C LEU A 651 -1.49 11.42 25.18
N ILE A 652 -2.46 10.52 25.32
CA ILE A 652 -3.85 10.80 24.99
C ILE A 652 -4.41 11.90 25.90
N TYR A 653 -4.15 11.82 27.21
CA TYR A 653 -4.59 12.83 28.17
C TYR A 653 -4.02 14.22 27.86
N GLU A 654 -2.70 14.36 27.71
CA GLU A 654 -2.03 15.63 27.42
C GLU A 654 -2.47 16.19 26.05
N THR A 655 -2.58 15.36 25.02
CA THR A 655 -3.02 15.82 23.68
C THR A 655 -4.45 16.37 23.72
N VAL A 656 -5.36 15.74 24.46
CA VAL A 656 -6.73 16.25 24.62
C VAL A 656 -6.74 17.62 25.29
N LEU A 657 -5.90 17.83 26.30
CA LEU A 657 -5.80 19.12 27.00
C LEU A 657 -5.17 20.24 26.16
N LEU A 658 -4.30 19.91 25.21
CA LEU A 658 -3.69 20.88 24.30
C LEU A 658 -4.66 21.40 23.24
N MET A 659 -5.70 20.64 22.91
CA MET A 659 -6.63 21.00 21.84
C MET A 659 -7.79 21.88 22.35
N PRO A 660 -8.15 22.96 21.64
CA PRO A 660 -9.33 23.76 21.98
C PRO A 660 -10.65 22.95 21.91
N ASP A 661 -10.80 22.12 20.87
CA ASP A 661 -11.90 21.16 20.71
C ASP A 661 -11.35 19.76 20.42
N PRO A 662 -11.40 18.84 21.39
CA PRO A 662 -10.94 17.46 21.22
C PRO A 662 -11.69 16.66 20.15
N SER A 663 -12.89 17.07 19.76
CA SER A 663 -13.69 16.35 18.74
C SER A 663 -12.99 16.29 17.39
N THR A 664 -12.18 17.31 17.08
CA THR A 664 -11.35 17.40 15.86
C THR A 664 -10.26 16.34 15.79
N LEU A 665 -9.87 15.75 16.93
CA LEU A 665 -8.81 14.73 16.99
C LEU A 665 -9.23 13.37 16.45
N LEU A 666 -10.51 13.13 16.12
CA LEU A 666 -10.98 11.79 15.70
C LEU A 666 -11.07 11.62 14.17
N LEU A 667 -11.24 12.70 13.41
CA LEU A 667 -11.43 12.66 11.95
C LEU A 667 -10.60 13.75 11.26
N VAL A 668 -9.96 13.38 10.16
CA VAL A 668 -9.25 14.32 9.28
C VAL A 668 -10.26 14.92 8.29
N ASP A 669 -10.55 16.22 8.40
CA ASP A 669 -11.40 16.96 7.46
C ASP A 669 -10.57 18.03 6.72
N ILE A 670 -9.91 17.63 5.62
CA ILE A 670 -9.11 18.55 4.79
C ILE A 670 -10.06 19.24 3.80
N SER A 671 -10.81 20.23 4.30
CA SER A 671 -11.70 21.08 3.48
C SER A 671 -11.48 22.58 3.70
N GLN A 672 -10.41 23.02 4.37
CA GLN A 672 -10.17 24.44 4.62
C GLN A 672 -9.00 25.01 3.80
N LYS A 673 -9.33 25.82 2.79
CA LYS A 673 -8.44 26.86 2.26
C LYS A 673 -9.15 28.22 2.28
N GLN A 674 -8.58 29.14 3.04
CA GLN A 674 -8.52 30.60 2.86
C GLN A 674 -9.84 31.33 2.53
N ALA A 675 -10.55 31.74 3.59
CA ALA A 675 -11.46 32.88 3.51
C ALA A 675 -10.65 34.19 3.46
N ALA A 676 -10.32 34.68 2.27
CA ALA A 676 -10.00 36.09 2.01
C ALA A 676 -9.93 36.38 0.49
N SER A 677 -11.08 36.69 -0.13
CA SER A 677 -11.26 37.79 -1.10
C SER A 677 -12.56 37.64 -1.91
N SER A 678 -13.49 38.58 -1.70
CA SER A 678 -14.49 39.18 -2.63
C SER A 678 -15.39 38.30 -3.53
N PRO A 679 -16.71 38.56 -3.59
CA PRO A 679 -17.61 37.85 -4.50
C PRO A 679 -17.71 38.56 -5.86
N SER A 680 -17.26 37.91 -6.93
CA SER A 680 -17.66 38.26 -8.31
C SER A 680 -18.33 37.06 -8.99
N ARG A 681 -19.47 37.33 -9.62
CA ARG A 681 -20.43 36.39 -10.24
C ARG A 681 -19.78 35.46 -11.29
N PRO A 682 -20.25 34.20 -11.44
CA PRO A 682 -19.76 33.32 -12.50
C PRO A 682 -20.50 33.55 -13.82
N ASN A 683 -19.74 33.68 -14.92
CA ASN A 683 -20.24 33.52 -16.28
C ASN A 683 -20.33 32.02 -16.61
N ALA A 684 -21.42 31.63 -17.26
CA ALA A 684 -21.66 30.26 -17.71
C ALA A 684 -21.02 30.01 -19.07
N SER A 685 -19.81 29.47 -19.09
CA SER A 685 -19.26 28.63 -20.17
C SER A 685 -17.82 28.25 -19.84
N ASP A 686 -17.62 27.13 -19.15
CA ASP A 686 -16.43 26.29 -19.31
C ASP A 686 -16.66 24.95 -18.62
N SER A 687 -16.94 23.96 -19.45
CA SER A 687 -17.07 22.56 -19.07
C SER A 687 -15.69 21.90 -19.01
N ALA A 688 -15.47 21.21 -17.90
CA ALA A 688 -14.45 20.19 -17.66
C ALA A 688 -13.03 20.66 -17.34
N ILE A 689 -12.44 19.96 -16.36
CA ILE A 689 -11.05 20.04 -15.86
C ILE A 689 -10.84 21.13 -14.80
N ASN A 690 -11.24 20.82 -13.56
CA ASN A 690 -10.62 21.43 -12.38
C ASN A 690 -10.19 20.31 -11.42
N GLY A 691 -8.94 20.40 -10.98
CA GLY A 691 -8.15 19.32 -10.39
C GLY A 691 -8.75 18.69 -9.13
N SER A 692 -8.69 17.37 -9.10
CA SER A 692 -8.95 16.51 -7.95
C SER A 692 -7.99 16.86 -6.81
N GLN A 693 -8.51 17.61 -5.84
CA GLN A 693 -7.85 17.78 -4.54
C GLN A 693 -7.91 16.42 -3.80
N SER A 694 -6.73 15.95 -3.37
CA SER A 694 -6.55 14.75 -2.57
C SER A 694 -7.26 14.89 -1.22
N SER A 695 -8.42 14.24 -1.07
CA SER A 695 -9.00 14.01 0.25
C SER A 695 -8.65 12.59 0.69
N LEU A 696 -7.67 12.44 1.58
CA LEU A 696 -7.57 11.22 2.39
C LEU A 696 -8.44 11.45 3.63
N THR A 697 -9.69 10.95 3.64
CA THR A 697 -10.44 10.82 4.89
C THR A 697 -10.01 9.51 5.55
N GLY A 698 -9.21 9.62 6.61
CA GLY A 698 -8.75 8.49 7.41
C GLY A 698 -8.84 8.81 8.90
N PRO A 699 -8.68 7.80 9.77
CA PRO A 699 -8.47 8.06 11.19
C PRO A 699 -7.20 8.92 11.34
N THR A 700 -7.27 9.90 12.24
CA THR A 700 -6.09 10.67 12.66
C THR A 700 -5.08 9.75 13.36
N VAL A 701 -3.82 10.17 13.47
CA VAL A 701 -2.83 9.43 14.27
C VAL A 701 -3.29 9.33 15.73
N PHE A 702 -3.94 10.36 16.26
CA PHE A 702 -4.55 10.32 17.59
C PHE A 702 -5.55 9.16 17.73
N ALA A 703 -6.47 8.98 16.77
CA ALA A 703 -7.42 7.88 16.81
C ALA A 703 -6.74 6.50 16.74
N ILE A 704 -5.62 6.39 16.00
CA ILE A 704 -4.82 5.16 15.93
C ILE A 704 -4.10 4.89 17.25
N CYS A 705 -3.55 5.93 17.91
CA CYS A 705 -2.96 5.84 19.24
C CYS A 705 -4.01 5.44 20.30
N LEU A 706 -5.20 6.03 20.25
CA LEU A 706 -6.32 5.72 21.13
C LEU A 706 -6.75 4.26 20.98
N ARG A 707 -6.75 3.73 19.75
CA ARG A 707 -7.03 2.32 19.49
C ARG A 707 -5.98 1.41 20.14
N LEU A 708 -4.69 1.72 20.02
CA LEU A 708 -3.63 0.94 20.69
C LEU A 708 -3.83 0.93 22.21
N LEU A 709 -4.12 2.09 22.80
CA LEU A 709 -4.39 2.21 24.24
C LEU A 709 -5.58 1.33 24.66
N GLY A 710 -6.66 1.33 23.87
CA GLY A 710 -7.81 0.46 24.09
C GLY A 710 -7.45 -1.03 24.05
N VAL A 711 -6.66 -1.45 23.06
CA VAL A 711 -6.18 -2.84 22.94
C VAL A 711 -5.35 -3.25 24.17
N LEU A 712 -4.46 -2.38 24.63
CA LEU A 712 -3.63 -2.62 25.81
C LEU A 712 -4.47 -2.72 27.09
N TYR A 713 -5.43 -1.80 27.26
CA TYR A 713 -6.34 -1.81 28.40
C TYR A 713 -7.23 -3.06 28.42
N ASP A 714 -7.77 -3.48 27.26
CA ASP A 714 -8.56 -4.69 27.14
C ASP A 714 -7.74 -5.95 27.47
N ARG A 715 -6.47 -5.99 27.07
CA ARG A 715 -5.55 -7.10 27.41
C ARG A 715 -5.28 -7.16 28.91
N ASP A 716 -5.03 -6.03 29.55
CA ASP A 716 -4.86 -5.96 31.02
C ASP A 716 -6.14 -6.39 31.75
N GLY A 717 -7.31 -6.05 31.19
CA GLY A 717 -8.62 -6.49 31.69
C GLY A 717 -8.84 -8.01 31.63
N ARG A 718 -8.27 -8.69 30.62
CA ARG A 718 -8.33 -10.17 30.50
C ARG A 718 -7.38 -10.85 31.48
N ARG A 719 -6.11 -10.42 31.48
CA ARG A 719 -5.06 -10.92 32.38
C ARG A 719 -4.19 -9.73 32.79
N ARG A 720 -4.31 -9.35 34.07
CA ARG A 720 -3.57 -8.21 34.62
C ARG A 720 -2.06 -8.39 34.44
N PHE A 721 -1.43 -7.39 33.85
CA PHE A 721 0.03 -7.23 33.79
C PHE A 721 0.49 -5.90 34.40
N THR A 722 -0.45 -5.01 34.74
CA THR A 722 -0.20 -3.72 35.40
C THR A 722 -0.50 -3.77 36.91
N PRO A 723 0.18 -2.94 37.74
CA PRO A 723 -0.12 -2.81 39.16
C PRO A 723 -1.42 -2.05 39.43
N GLU A 724 -1.94 -2.11 40.67
CA GLU A 724 -3.15 -1.38 41.03
C GLU A 724 -2.98 0.14 40.92
N GLY A 725 -4.00 0.81 40.38
CA GLY A 725 -3.98 2.27 40.19
C GLY A 725 -3.12 2.75 39.02
N PHE A 726 -2.46 1.86 38.27
CA PHE A 726 -1.59 2.18 37.14
C PHE A 726 -2.22 3.11 36.09
N TRP A 727 -3.47 2.86 35.75
CA TRP A 727 -4.20 3.59 34.70
C TRP A 727 -4.67 5.00 35.10
N LEU A 728 -4.52 5.38 36.38
CA LEU A 728 -4.98 6.67 36.89
C LEU A 728 -3.94 7.77 36.61
N ILE A 729 -4.41 8.93 36.14
CA ILE A 729 -3.58 10.12 35.91
C ILE A 729 -3.51 10.96 37.19
N LYS A 730 -2.30 11.21 37.70
CA LYS A 730 -2.11 11.89 39.00
C LYS A 730 -2.52 13.37 38.96
N GLU A 731 -2.38 13.99 37.79
CA GLU A 731 -2.73 15.39 37.52
C GLU A 731 -4.25 15.61 37.50
N LEU A 732 -5.03 14.55 37.29
CA LEU A 732 -6.49 14.61 37.23
C LEU A 732 -7.09 14.67 38.65
N LYS A 733 -7.58 15.85 39.05
CA LYS A 733 -8.33 16.03 40.30
C LYS A 733 -9.79 15.56 40.13
N PRO A 734 -10.24 14.48 40.79
CA PRO A 734 -11.57 13.91 40.52
C PRO A 734 -12.73 14.87 40.79
N SER A 735 -12.66 15.67 41.86
CA SER A 735 -13.72 16.62 42.21
C SER A 735 -13.90 17.73 41.17
N ALA A 736 -12.80 18.27 40.65
CA ALA A 736 -12.82 19.27 39.58
C ALA A 736 -13.32 18.66 38.27
N PHE A 737 -12.87 17.45 37.94
CA PHE A 737 -13.30 16.75 36.74
C PHE A 737 -14.81 16.44 36.74
N LEU A 738 -15.36 16.00 37.88
CA LEU A 738 -16.81 15.79 38.02
C LEU A 738 -17.60 17.10 37.91
N ALA A 739 -17.07 18.20 38.44
CA ALA A 739 -17.71 19.52 38.26
C ALA A 739 -17.72 19.95 36.79
N ASP A 740 -16.65 19.65 36.05
CA ASP A 740 -16.55 19.94 34.61
C ASP A 740 -17.47 19.06 33.77
N LEU A 741 -17.66 17.78 34.14
CA LEU A 741 -18.64 16.89 33.53
C LEU A 741 -20.08 17.38 33.72
N ARG A 742 -20.44 17.84 34.93
CA ARG A 742 -21.79 18.40 35.20
C ARG A 742 -22.07 19.68 34.42
N LYS A 743 -21.02 20.39 33.99
CA LYS A 743 -21.09 21.56 33.11
C LYS A 743 -20.96 21.18 31.62
N GLU A 744 -20.93 19.89 31.30
CA GLU A 744 -20.79 19.35 29.94
C GLU A 744 -19.57 19.91 29.18
N LYS A 745 -18.47 20.20 29.88
CA LYS A 745 -17.25 20.68 29.22
C LYS A 745 -16.74 19.65 28.22
N VAL A 746 -16.42 20.10 27.02
CA VAL A 746 -16.04 19.25 25.88
C VAL A 746 -14.90 18.29 26.21
N HIS A 747 -13.84 18.74 26.88
CA HIS A 747 -12.69 17.92 27.30
C HIS A 747 -13.08 16.81 28.28
N ALA A 748 -13.88 17.15 29.30
CA ALA A 748 -14.28 16.19 30.32
C ALA A 748 -15.19 15.10 29.73
N THR A 749 -16.16 15.50 28.91
CA THR A 749 -17.05 14.59 28.18
C THR A 749 -16.28 13.69 27.22
N PHE A 750 -15.28 14.23 26.52
CA PHE A 750 -14.42 13.46 25.61
C PHE A 750 -13.61 12.39 26.36
N LEU A 751 -12.94 12.77 27.45
CA LEU A 751 -12.13 11.85 28.26
C LEU A 751 -13.00 10.75 28.88
N LEU A 752 -14.18 11.08 29.40
CA LEU A 752 -15.12 10.09 29.94
C LEU A 752 -15.56 9.08 28.87
N LYS A 753 -15.80 9.54 27.64
CA LYS A 753 -16.26 8.69 26.53
C LYS A 753 -15.17 7.75 26.02
N HIS A 754 -13.92 8.23 25.94
CA HIS A 754 -12.86 7.53 25.21
C HIS A 754 -11.80 6.88 26.11
N VAL A 755 -11.53 7.41 27.30
CA VAL A 755 -10.52 6.88 28.24
C VAL A 755 -11.02 6.89 29.70
N PRO A 756 -12.20 6.29 30.01
CA PRO A 756 -12.77 6.35 31.35
C PRO A 756 -11.90 5.69 32.43
N HIS A 757 -10.96 4.82 32.06
CA HIS A 757 -10.06 4.14 33.00
C HIS A 757 -9.13 5.08 33.77
N ILE A 758 -8.91 6.32 33.29
CA ILE A 758 -8.15 7.35 34.02
C ILE A 758 -8.89 7.86 35.26
N ILE A 759 -10.20 7.57 35.36
CA ILE A 759 -11.07 7.97 36.46
C ILE A 759 -11.19 6.81 37.45
N PRO A 760 -10.99 7.04 38.77
CA PRO A 760 -11.17 6.02 39.78
C PRO A 760 -12.54 5.34 39.68
N ARG A 761 -12.56 4.01 39.84
CA ARG A 761 -13.80 3.19 39.73
C ARG A 761 -14.92 3.73 40.61
N LYS A 762 -14.60 4.15 41.83
CA LYS A 762 -15.58 4.72 42.79
C LYS A 762 -16.33 5.92 42.19
N GLU A 763 -15.60 6.85 41.57
CA GLU A 763 -16.19 8.05 40.97
C GLU A 763 -17.01 7.73 39.72
N ARG A 764 -16.54 6.78 38.89
CA ARG A 764 -17.33 6.30 37.74
C ARG A 764 -18.65 5.65 38.16
N VAL A 765 -18.65 4.89 39.25
CA VAL A 765 -19.88 4.29 39.81
C VAL A 765 -20.81 5.38 40.34
N ILE A 766 -20.29 6.38 41.06
CA ILE A 766 -21.09 7.51 41.55
C ILE A 766 -21.75 8.24 40.36
N LEU A 767 -20.97 8.56 39.33
CA LEU A 767 -21.47 9.20 38.10
C LEU A 767 -22.55 8.34 37.41
N PHE A 768 -22.30 7.04 37.26
CA PHE A 768 -23.29 6.12 36.69
C PHE A 768 -24.61 6.15 37.49
N ARG A 769 -24.54 6.16 38.83
CA ARG A 769 -25.73 6.24 39.69
C ARG A 769 -26.43 7.58 39.60
N GLU A 770 -25.69 8.70 39.48
CA GLU A 770 -26.27 10.02 39.21
C GLU A 770 -27.05 10.01 37.88
N LEU A 771 -26.48 9.44 36.81
CA LEU A 771 -27.14 9.33 35.50
C LEU A 771 -28.37 8.43 35.53
N VAL A 772 -28.31 7.30 36.23
CA VAL A 772 -29.47 6.41 36.43
C VAL A 772 -30.57 7.15 37.21
N ARG A 773 -30.23 7.88 38.27
CA ARG A 773 -31.19 8.67 39.05
C ARG A 773 -31.85 9.77 38.21
N ALA A 774 -31.06 10.51 37.43
CA ALA A 774 -31.59 11.51 36.51
C ALA A 774 -32.52 10.88 35.46
N ASN A 775 -32.18 9.71 34.93
CA ASN A 775 -33.04 8.98 34.00
C ASN A 775 -34.35 8.51 34.66
N LYS A 776 -34.29 7.93 35.87
CA LYS A 776 -35.48 7.56 36.65
C LYS A 776 -36.36 8.78 36.96
N ALA A 777 -35.78 9.94 37.28
CA ALA A 777 -36.51 11.18 37.49
C ALA A 777 -37.20 11.67 36.20
N SER A 778 -36.52 11.61 35.05
CA SER A 778 -37.11 11.98 33.75
C SER A 778 -38.29 11.09 33.33
N LEU A 779 -38.34 9.85 33.84
CA LEU A 779 -39.43 8.90 33.64
C LEU A 779 -40.54 9.02 34.69
N GLY A 780 -40.48 10.02 35.57
CA GLY A 780 -41.47 10.24 36.64
C GLY A 780 -41.43 9.22 37.77
N ILE A 781 -40.42 8.33 37.81
CA ILE A 781 -40.30 7.25 38.81
C ILE A 781 -39.93 7.81 40.19
N LEU A 782 -39.17 8.92 40.25
CA LEU A 782 -38.70 9.54 41.49
C LEU A 782 -39.51 10.77 41.92
N SER A 783 -40.58 11.12 41.19
CA SER A 783 -41.37 12.33 41.45
C SER A 783 -42.55 12.01 42.38
N GLN A 784 -42.30 11.90 43.68
CA GLN A 784 -43.29 12.16 44.75
C GLN A 784 -42.63 12.09 46.14
N THR A 785 -42.51 13.25 46.80
CA THR A 785 -42.07 13.42 48.19
C THR A 785 -43.22 13.32 49.20
N ASN A 786 -44.34 12.70 48.84
CA ASN A 786 -45.47 12.51 49.77
C ASN A 786 -45.71 11.02 50.01
N CYS A 787 -45.24 10.56 51.15
CA CYS A 787 -45.69 9.36 51.85
C CYS A 787 -47.22 9.36 51.90
N MET A 788 -47.86 8.32 51.35
CA MET A 788 -49.24 7.83 51.59
C MET A 788 -50.02 7.37 50.34
N LEU A 789 -49.53 7.54 49.10
CA LEU A 789 -50.16 6.95 47.90
C LEU A 789 -49.11 6.30 46.99
N ASP A 790 -49.19 4.98 46.86
CA ASP A 790 -48.24 4.09 46.20
C ASP A 790 -48.40 4.11 44.66
N SER A 791 -48.36 5.30 44.05
CA SER A 791 -48.56 5.49 42.60
C SER A 791 -47.28 5.95 41.90
N ALA A 792 -46.20 5.16 42.07
CA ALA A 792 -45.06 5.27 41.16
C ALA A 792 -45.49 4.79 39.77
N ALA A 793 -45.06 5.47 38.71
CA ALA A 793 -45.41 5.08 37.34
C ALA A 793 -44.88 3.67 37.02
N VAL A 794 -45.79 2.69 36.99
CA VAL A 794 -45.50 1.29 36.65
C VAL A 794 -45.45 1.16 35.13
N GLY A 795 -44.33 0.64 34.61
CA GLY A 795 -44.15 0.41 33.17
C GLY A 795 -44.78 -0.90 32.69
N ALA A 796 -44.80 -1.91 33.55
CA ALA A 796 -45.37 -3.22 33.27
C ALA A 796 -45.73 -3.97 34.57
N VAL A 797 -46.79 -4.78 34.50
CA VAL A 797 -47.11 -5.81 35.48
C VAL A 797 -46.91 -7.15 34.78
N ILE A 798 -46.12 -8.04 35.38
CA ILE A 798 -45.87 -9.38 34.83
C ILE A 798 -46.38 -10.45 35.80
N MET A 799 -47.02 -11.47 35.25
CA MET A 799 -47.61 -12.59 35.99
C MET A 799 -46.73 -13.82 35.82
N ILE A 800 -46.22 -14.39 36.90
CA ILE A 800 -45.18 -15.42 36.86
C ILE A 800 -45.63 -16.65 37.62
N HIS A 801 -45.57 -17.82 36.98
CA HIS A 801 -45.65 -19.08 37.71
C HIS A 801 -44.25 -19.48 38.18
N ARG A 802 -44.10 -19.83 39.46
CA ARG A 802 -42.80 -20.25 40.04
C ARG A 802 -42.14 -21.39 39.24
N ASN A 803 -42.93 -22.34 38.76
CA ASN A 803 -42.47 -23.51 38.01
C ASN A 803 -42.06 -23.20 36.56
N ARG A 804 -42.41 -22.01 36.04
CA ARG A 804 -42.16 -21.58 34.65
C ARG A 804 -41.56 -20.18 34.60
N ILE A 805 -40.75 -19.85 35.61
CA ILE A 805 -40.28 -18.49 35.86
C ILE A 805 -39.48 -17.91 34.68
N VAL A 806 -38.66 -18.74 34.03
CA VAL A 806 -37.85 -18.33 32.88
C VAL A 806 -38.74 -18.13 31.66
N GLU A 807 -39.66 -19.07 31.41
CA GLU A 807 -40.55 -19.05 30.25
C GLU A 807 -41.54 -17.87 30.32
N ASP A 808 -42.19 -17.67 31.47
CA ASP A 808 -43.16 -16.60 31.68
C ASP A 808 -42.47 -15.24 31.68
N GLY A 809 -41.30 -15.14 32.34
CA GLY A 809 -40.47 -13.95 32.34
C GLY A 809 -39.98 -13.60 30.95
N TYR A 810 -39.49 -14.59 30.18
CA TYR A 810 -39.06 -14.42 28.80
C TYR A 810 -40.18 -13.88 27.91
N GLN A 811 -41.34 -14.55 27.91
CA GLN A 811 -42.47 -14.17 27.05
C GLN A 811 -42.98 -12.75 27.34
N GLN A 812 -43.04 -12.35 28.60
CA GLN A 812 -43.61 -11.06 28.99
C GLN A 812 -42.59 -9.91 28.89
N LEU A 813 -41.33 -10.14 29.26
CA LEU A 813 -40.28 -9.11 29.19
C LEU A 813 -39.74 -8.92 27.77
N ALA A 814 -39.82 -9.94 26.90
CA ALA A 814 -39.41 -9.80 25.50
C ALA A 814 -40.24 -8.75 24.75
N ASN A 815 -41.52 -8.60 25.10
CA ASN A 815 -42.48 -7.70 24.43
C ASN A 815 -42.47 -6.27 24.98
N LEU A 816 -41.68 -5.97 26.01
CA LEU A 816 -41.61 -4.63 26.58
C LEU A 816 -40.71 -3.70 25.76
N SER A 817 -41.18 -2.46 25.57
CA SER A 817 -40.34 -1.40 25.01
C SER A 817 -39.17 -1.05 25.94
N THR A 818 -38.11 -0.45 25.38
CA THR A 818 -36.95 0.02 26.16
C THR A 818 -37.34 0.99 27.27
N THR A 819 -38.37 1.82 27.05
CA THR A 819 -38.89 2.75 28.06
C THR A 819 -39.58 1.99 29.20
N GLN A 820 -40.43 1.01 28.89
CA GLN A 820 -41.11 0.19 29.90
C GLN A 820 -40.12 -0.62 30.74
N LEU A 821 -39.06 -1.16 30.12
CA LEU A 821 -37.99 -1.86 30.85
C LEU A 821 -37.23 -0.95 31.82
N ARG A 822 -37.14 0.36 31.56
CA ARG A 822 -36.52 1.34 32.48
C ARG A 822 -37.48 1.86 33.55
N MET A 823 -38.78 1.63 33.42
CA MET A 823 -39.80 1.94 34.43
C MET A 823 -39.92 0.83 35.47
N LYS A 824 -40.69 1.07 36.55
CA LYS A 824 -40.92 0.05 37.59
C LYS A 824 -41.67 -1.14 36.98
N ILE A 825 -41.14 -2.36 37.15
CA ILE A 825 -41.79 -3.61 36.74
C ILE A 825 -42.35 -4.25 38.01
N ARG A 826 -43.66 -4.48 38.03
CA ARG A 826 -44.33 -5.16 39.15
C ARG A 826 -44.47 -6.63 38.80
N VAL A 827 -44.11 -7.51 39.73
CA VAL A 827 -44.26 -8.96 39.57
C VAL A 827 -45.41 -9.45 40.44
N GLN A 828 -46.23 -10.34 39.89
CA GLN A 828 -47.26 -11.08 40.59
C GLN A 828 -46.99 -12.57 40.41
N PHE A 829 -46.70 -13.28 41.50
CA PHE A 829 -46.65 -14.73 41.45
C PHE A 829 -48.08 -15.29 41.47
N ILE A 830 -48.38 -16.19 40.54
CA ILE A 830 -49.68 -16.83 40.43
C ILE A 830 -49.54 -18.34 40.60
N ASN A 831 -50.49 -18.93 41.33
CA ASN A 831 -50.51 -20.37 41.59
C ASN A 831 -51.09 -21.15 40.38
N ALA A 832 -51.15 -22.48 40.48
CA ALA A 832 -51.68 -23.34 39.41
C ALA A 832 -53.15 -23.08 39.04
N MET A 833 -53.91 -22.38 39.90
CA MET A 833 -55.30 -21.98 39.67
C MET A 833 -55.42 -20.55 39.11
N GLY A 834 -54.30 -19.88 38.82
CA GLY A 834 -54.25 -18.51 38.31
C GLY A 834 -54.59 -17.44 39.35
N LEU A 835 -54.60 -17.79 40.63
CA LEU A 835 -54.85 -16.86 41.73
C LEU A 835 -53.54 -16.27 42.25
N ASP A 836 -53.57 -15.00 42.64
CA ASP A 836 -52.45 -14.29 43.24
C ASP A 836 -51.94 -15.03 44.48
N GLU A 837 -50.65 -15.36 44.51
CA GLU A 837 -49.97 -15.77 45.72
C GLU A 837 -49.85 -14.56 46.66
N VAL A 838 -50.14 -14.74 47.96
CA VAL A 838 -50.12 -13.66 48.94
C VAL A 838 -48.68 -13.14 49.10
N GLY A 839 -48.37 -12.03 48.42
CA GLY A 839 -47.11 -11.32 48.55
C GLY A 839 -47.10 -10.41 49.78
N ILE A 840 -46.14 -10.62 50.69
CA ILE A 840 -46.01 -9.84 51.93
C ILE A 840 -45.32 -8.48 51.70
N ASP A 841 -44.52 -8.34 50.63
CA ASP A 841 -43.73 -7.14 50.33
C ASP A 841 -43.63 -6.85 48.82
N LEU A 842 -44.23 -5.75 48.34
CA LEU A 842 -44.38 -5.42 46.91
C LEU A 842 -43.06 -5.20 46.18
N ASP A 843 -42.01 -4.75 46.87
CA ASP A 843 -40.68 -4.54 46.28
C ASP A 843 -39.78 -5.79 46.39
N GLY A 844 -40.09 -6.70 47.31
CA GLY A 844 -39.39 -7.99 47.47
C GLY A 844 -39.67 -8.98 46.34
N VAL A 845 -40.89 -8.97 45.78
CA VAL A 845 -41.34 -9.92 44.76
C VAL A 845 -40.58 -9.76 43.43
N PHE A 846 -40.28 -8.53 43.02
CA PHE A 846 -39.46 -8.30 41.82
C PHE A 846 -38.03 -8.81 41.99
N LYS A 847 -37.45 -8.58 43.17
CA LYS A 847 -36.10 -9.07 43.50
C LYS A 847 -36.05 -10.60 43.52
N GLU A 848 -37.04 -11.24 44.12
CA GLU A 848 -37.19 -12.71 44.12
C GLU A 848 -37.26 -13.26 42.69
N PHE A 849 -38.11 -12.66 41.84
CA PHE A 849 -38.19 -13.03 40.43
C PHE A 849 -36.85 -12.91 39.70
N LEU A 850 -36.14 -11.80 39.91
CA LEU A 850 -34.85 -11.53 39.27
C LEU A 850 -33.78 -12.54 39.72
N GLU A 851 -33.66 -12.79 41.02
CA GLU A 851 -32.67 -13.73 41.57
C GLU A 851 -32.93 -15.17 41.12
N GLU A 852 -34.19 -15.63 41.16
CA GLU A 852 -34.55 -16.99 40.77
C GLU A 852 -34.43 -17.20 39.25
N SER A 853 -34.84 -16.21 38.44
CA SER A 853 -34.65 -16.24 36.99
C SER A 853 -33.18 -16.32 36.63
N LEU A 854 -32.33 -15.46 37.23
CA LEU A 854 -30.88 -15.46 36.96
C LEU A 854 -30.23 -16.77 37.43
N ARG A 855 -30.64 -17.33 38.58
CA ARG A 855 -30.15 -18.63 39.05
C ARG A 855 -30.46 -19.75 38.05
N ARG A 856 -31.67 -19.76 37.48
CA ARG A 856 -32.10 -20.81 36.56
C ARG A 856 -31.44 -20.70 35.17
N VAL A 857 -31.27 -19.48 34.65
CA VAL A 857 -30.64 -19.27 33.32
C VAL A 857 -29.13 -19.44 33.33
N PHE A 858 -28.47 -19.21 34.46
CA PHE A 858 -27.02 -19.43 34.63
C PHE A 858 -26.67 -20.86 35.06
N ASP A 859 -27.66 -21.69 35.39
CA ASP A 859 -27.43 -23.10 35.66
C ASP A 859 -26.89 -23.80 34.39
N PRO A 860 -25.69 -24.41 34.44
CA PRO A 860 -25.13 -25.15 33.31
C PRO A 860 -26.03 -26.27 32.80
N SER A 861 -26.97 -26.77 33.61
CA SER A 861 -27.96 -27.78 33.19
C SER A 861 -28.87 -27.30 32.05
N LEU A 862 -29.12 -25.99 31.95
CA LEU A 862 -29.89 -25.37 30.87
C LEU A 862 -29.08 -25.23 29.57
N ASN A 863 -27.76 -25.50 29.62
CA ASN A 863 -26.83 -25.44 28.48
C ASN A 863 -26.79 -24.07 27.75
N LEU A 864 -27.26 -22.99 28.38
CA LEU A 864 -27.03 -21.62 27.91
C LEU A 864 -25.63 -21.14 28.28
N PHE A 865 -25.15 -21.49 29.48
CA PHE A 865 -23.82 -21.14 29.98
C PHE A 865 -23.03 -22.38 30.39
N ARG A 866 -21.70 -22.27 30.38
CA ARG A 866 -20.76 -23.27 30.90
C ARG A 866 -19.82 -22.62 31.89
N VAL A 867 -19.19 -23.45 32.71
CA VAL A 867 -18.26 -23.04 33.75
C VAL A 867 -16.84 -23.39 33.33
N THR A 868 -15.93 -22.42 33.42
CA THR A 868 -14.49 -22.64 33.23
C THR A 868 -13.88 -23.37 34.43
N THR A 869 -12.64 -23.85 34.32
CA THR A 869 -11.93 -24.52 35.43
C THR A 869 -11.78 -23.63 36.67
N ASP A 870 -11.76 -22.30 36.49
CA ASP A 870 -11.71 -21.28 37.54
C ASP A 870 -13.10 -20.79 37.99
N GLN A 871 -14.16 -21.57 37.75
CA GLN A 871 -15.53 -21.30 38.23
C GLN A 871 -16.15 -20.01 37.67
N ARG A 872 -15.82 -19.63 36.42
CA ARG A 872 -16.44 -18.48 35.73
C ARG A 872 -17.43 -18.95 34.67
N LEU A 873 -18.55 -18.26 34.55
CA LEU A 873 -19.57 -18.56 33.56
C LEU A 873 -19.25 -17.88 32.21
N TYR A 874 -19.47 -18.60 31.11
CA TYR A 874 -19.39 -18.08 29.74
C TYR A 874 -20.47 -18.73 28.86
N PRO A 875 -20.89 -18.08 27.73
CA PRO A 875 -21.89 -18.65 26.83
C PRO A 875 -21.47 -20.04 26.31
N SER A 876 -22.37 -21.01 26.38
CA SER A 876 -22.11 -22.37 25.89
C SER A 876 -21.95 -22.38 24.38
N PRO A 877 -20.86 -22.93 23.80
CA PRO A 877 -20.73 -23.09 22.35
C PRO A 877 -21.83 -23.98 21.74
N THR A 878 -22.46 -24.81 22.58
CA THR A 878 -23.54 -25.72 22.21
C THR A 878 -24.92 -25.20 22.61
N SER A 879 -25.07 -23.89 22.88
CA SER A 879 -26.35 -23.29 23.28
C SER A 879 -27.45 -23.43 22.21
N HIS A 880 -27.07 -23.57 20.94
CA HIS A 880 -27.98 -23.74 19.80
C HIS A 880 -28.87 -24.99 19.89
N ILE A 881 -28.56 -25.91 20.80
CA ILE A 881 -29.40 -27.07 21.12
C ILE A 881 -30.72 -26.62 21.78
N GLN A 882 -30.72 -25.47 22.45
CA GLN A 882 -31.93 -24.88 23.02
C GLN A 882 -32.66 -24.05 21.96
N ASP A 883 -33.96 -24.34 21.77
CA ASP A 883 -34.80 -23.54 20.89
C ASP A 883 -34.87 -22.08 21.34
N GLY A 884 -34.65 -21.15 20.42
CA GLY A 884 -34.65 -19.72 20.72
C GLY A 884 -33.49 -19.24 21.61
N HIS A 885 -32.34 -19.95 21.64
CA HIS A 885 -31.21 -19.60 22.52
C HIS A 885 -30.71 -18.15 22.37
N LEU A 886 -30.76 -17.56 21.18
CA LEU A 886 -30.35 -16.16 20.96
C LEU A 886 -31.29 -15.18 21.68
N GLN A 887 -32.59 -15.44 21.62
CA GLN A 887 -33.61 -14.64 22.31
C GLN A 887 -33.52 -14.85 23.82
N LEU A 888 -33.18 -16.05 24.28
CA LEU A 888 -32.87 -16.31 25.69
C LEU A 888 -31.63 -15.52 26.15
N PHE A 889 -30.56 -15.45 25.35
CA PHE A 889 -29.42 -14.59 25.67
C PHE A 889 -29.79 -13.10 25.73
N GLU A 890 -30.63 -12.61 24.80
CA GLU A 890 -31.14 -11.24 24.84
C GLU A 890 -31.93 -10.98 26.14
N PHE A 891 -32.79 -11.92 26.51
CA PHE A 891 -33.56 -11.86 27.75
C PHE A 891 -32.67 -11.84 29.01
N VAL A 892 -31.68 -12.73 29.09
CA VAL A 892 -30.69 -12.73 30.18
C VAL A 892 -29.95 -11.39 30.24
N GLY A 893 -29.56 -10.85 29.08
CA GLY A 893 -28.95 -9.52 28.97
C GLY A 893 -29.85 -8.40 29.51
N LYS A 894 -31.16 -8.42 29.18
CA LYS A 894 -32.15 -7.47 29.72
C LYS A 894 -32.30 -7.60 31.23
N LEU A 895 -32.36 -8.81 31.78
CA LEU A 895 -32.43 -9.05 33.23
C LEU A 895 -31.19 -8.52 33.95
N LEU A 896 -29.99 -8.80 33.45
CA LEU A 896 -28.73 -8.28 34.02
C LEU A 896 -28.69 -6.75 33.97
N ALA A 897 -29.07 -6.15 32.83
CA ALA A 897 -29.14 -4.70 32.70
C ALA A 897 -30.14 -4.09 33.69
N LYS A 898 -31.30 -4.72 33.86
CA LYS A 898 -32.31 -4.31 34.83
C LYS A 898 -31.81 -4.42 36.27
N ALA A 899 -31.09 -5.50 36.61
CA ALA A 899 -30.43 -5.66 37.90
C ALA A 899 -29.46 -4.50 38.16
N VAL A 900 -28.60 -4.19 37.19
CA VAL A 900 -27.65 -3.06 37.31
C VAL A 900 -28.38 -1.72 37.45
N TYR A 901 -29.49 -1.51 36.74
CA TYR A 901 -30.28 -0.28 36.77
C TYR A 901 -31.06 -0.07 38.09
N GLU A 902 -31.52 -1.15 38.73
CA GLU A 902 -32.34 -1.06 39.96
C GLU A 902 -31.55 -1.00 41.26
N VAL A 903 -30.32 -1.52 41.30
CA VAL A 903 -29.52 -1.55 42.54
C VAL A 903 -29.13 -0.13 42.98
N ASP A 904 -29.86 0.44 43.94
CA ASP A 904 -29.46 1.65 44.67
C ASP A 904 -28.51 1.29 45.82
N SER A 905 -27.53 2.15 46.09
CA SER A 905 -26.39 1.88 46.98
C SER A 905 -26.78 1.94 48.47
N CYS A 906 -27.63 1.03 48.93
CA CYS A 906 -27.85 0.74 50.36
C CYS A 906 -27.78 -0.76 50.70
N THR A 907 -27.79 -1.67 49.72
CA THR A 907 -27.54 -3.09 49.96
C THR A 907 -26.04 -3.39 49.83
N LYS A 908 -25.34 -3.31 50.96
CA LYS A 908 -24.00 -3.89 51.13
C LYS A 908 -24.04 -5.38 50.77
N LYS A 909 -23.08 -5.81 49.95
CA LYS A 909 -22.81 -7.17 49.44
C LYS A 909 -23.46 -7.50 48.09
N LEU A 910 -22.73 -7.12 47.04
CA LEU A 910 -22.53 -7.92 45.82
C LEU A 910 -21.05 -7.84 45.48
#